data_AF-A0A419H3A1-F1
#
_entry.id   AF-A0A419H3A1-F1
#
_cell.length_a   1.000
_cell.length_b   1.000
_cell.length_c   1.000
_cell.angle_alpha   90.00
_cell.angle_beta   90.00
_cell.angle_gamma   90.00
#
_symmetry.space_group_name_H-M   'P 1'
#
loop_
_entity.id
_entity.type
_entity.pdbx_description
1 polymer ?
#
loop_
_entity_poly.entity_id
_entity_poly.type
_entity_poly.pdbx_seq_one_letter_code
_entity_poly.pdbx_strand_id
1 'polypeptide(L)'
;MKISFSLFPLLLVLPLSLLAQTPIEAPEFSTKRGFYSQNFDLTITSAVPGATILYTIDCSDPLTSSTAITQASPATVRIDPETTLGNKPKSPSVVVRACVKTVDVLFSKTITHTYLFIDKIQTLSPQGQKPAANWPTATTSGNPQAIDYGIDPDVYNDTRYKDLIDDALLAVPSISIATNTEHIFSRTTGIYMNALKAGDAWERPTSVELLNPDGSKGFQVNAGIRIRGGYSSHGENPKHAFRLFFRAEYGDDKLRFPLFGKEGTDEFNKVDLRTAQNYAWSYPGHLGEYNTMISEVFSRDLQREMGHPYTRSRFYHLYLNGVYWGLYQTQERSEEDFAVSYLGGIEEDYDVIKPDDNKQIEATSGNLAAYTALWNSCKIGFTSYGEYFKVQGLNVDGTPNIQYKKLVDLDNLIDYMLTIFFTGNYDSPVSSFGGDSMINNFFAIYNRNANEGFKYFAHDAEHSLRTTSGEGPGIGLYENRVSLSRMNITSFNSFNPQWLHHRLSANPEYRLKFADRVYKHFFNDGVMTPSKSISLFKARAKEIEMAIIGESARWGDTYYSPARTKDNDWLPAVNDIVNNYFPVRTNIVLSQLLSANLYATVNPPDFSIGDQTITETSASIVGGGKIKISNPHRPDGTVVYTIDGTDPRVIGGTISKTAVDGGDEFEVAVNQTTILKARTLNGTSWSALHEIVLNVNADLKNLKVTEIHYHPLDNGAINNSEYEFLELKNTGNVPLNLSSAKFVEGIDYSFPVGTNLDPNNFIVIASNKQEFNVRYSTAPFDEYGGQLDNNGEKIVLVSAVNDTVFSLKYDDSTPWPTSADGDGFSLVSKSSSPTGDLNDAANWRASNSIHGSPGKDDLNSSGIEEHQSTVPTKYSLNQNYPNPFNPETTISFTIPNLETTRRVVFTTLNVYDVLGREVATLVDEYKQPGNYKVTFNARHLGRGRDIPSGIYFYTLKAGSYIETMKMVLLK
;
A
#
# COMPACT_ATOMS: atom_id res chain seq x y z
N MET A 1 42.98 47.91 1.23
CA MET A 1 42.21 48.59 0.17
C MET A 1 40.91 47.79 0.03
N LYS A 2 39.77 48.22 0.61
CA LYS A 2 38.70 49.04 -0.02
C LYS A 2 38.30 48.47 -1.41
N ILE A 3 37.05 48.19 -1.80
CA ILE A 3 35.65 48.52 -1.40
C ILE A 3 34.73 47.56 -2.20
N SER A 4 33.48 47.16 -1.88
CA SER A 4 32.60 47.13 -0.69
C SER A 4 31.31 46.30 -1.00
N PHE A 5 30.50 45.89 -0.02
CA PHE A 5 29.11 45.41 -0.24
C PHE A 5 28.07 46.37 0.38
N SER A 6 26.98 46.63 -0.33
CA SER A 6 25.91 47.55 0.07
C SER A 6 24.85 46.88 0.95
N LEU A 7 24.47 47.53 2.06
CA LEU A 7 23.24 47.17 2.79
C LEU A 7 22.00 47.64 2.02
N PHE A 8 20.99 46.79 1.91
CA PHE A 8 19.58 47.20 1.78
C PHE A 8 18.90 47.02 3.16
N PRO A 9 17.97 47.91 3.55
CA PRO A 9 17.33 47.84 4.86
C PRO A 9 16.26 46.75 4.90
N LEU A 10 16.33 45.91 5.94
CA LEU A 10 15.28 44.93 6.25
C LEU A 10 14.06 45.67 6.80
N LEU A 11 12.97 45.75 6.03
CA LEU A 11 11.71 46.30 6.52
C LEU A 11 11.05 45.28 7.45
N LEU A 12 10.86 45.64 8.72
CA LEU A 12 10.26 44.78 9.73
C LEU A 12 8.74 44.67 9.51
N VAL A 13 8.30 43.69 8.73
CA VAL A 13 6.87 43.34 8.65
C VAL A 13 6.50 42.49 9.85
N LEU A 14 5.77 43.08 10.79
CA LEU A 14 5.12 42.36 11.89
C LEU A 14 4.17 41.30 11.29
N PRO A 15 4.13 40.07 11.80
CA PRO A 15 3.13 39.11 11.38
C PRO A 15 1.76 39.61 11.85
N LEU A 16 0.89 39.97 10.91
CA LEU A 16 -0.54 40.02 11.19
C LEU A 16 -0.96 38.60 11.60
N SER A 17 -1.42 38.45 12.84
CA SER A 17 -2.03 37.21 13.30
C SER A 17 -3.21 36.88 12.40
N LEU A 18 -3.06 35.86 11.56
CA LEU A 18 -4.12 35.38 10.69
C LEU A 18 -5.21 34.77 11.57
N LEU A 19 -6.27 35.54 11.85
CA LEU A 19 -7.51 34.96 12.36
C LEU A 19 -8.01 33.99 11.28
N ALA A 20 -8.02 32.70 11.59
CA ALA A 20 -8.62 31.69 10.73
C ALA A 20 -10.09 32.06 10.54
N GLN A 21 -10.44 32.55 9.35
CA GLN A 21 -11.84 32.79 9.01
C GLN A 21 -12.56 31.44 8.98
N THR A 22 -13.74 31.39 9.59
CA THR A 22 -14.61 30.21 9.53
C THR A 22 -14.85 29.86 8.05
N PRO A 23 -14.60 28.60 7.61
CA PRO A 23 -14.78 28.23 6.22
C PRO A 23 -16.22 28.50 5.76
N ILE A 24 -16.38 29.13 4.60
CA ILE A 24 -17.71 29.33 4.02
C ILE A 24 -18.21 28.00 3.49
N GLU A 25 -19.43 27.65 3.89
CA GLU A 25 -20.12 26.45 3.46
C GLU A 25 -20.21 26.37 1.92
N ALA A 26 -19.94 25.17 1.41
CA ALA A 26 -19.96 24.88 -0.01
C ALA A 26 -21.40 24.96 -0.57
N PRO A 27 -21.58 25.19 -1.88
CA PRO A 27 -22.91 25.18 -2.46
C PRO A 27 -23.52 23.77 -2.44
N GLU A 28 -24.80 23.67 -2.07
CA GLU A 28 -25.55 22.42 -2.13
C GLU A 28 -26.20 22.25 -3.51
N PHE A 29 -26.27 21.01 -3.98
CA PHE A 29 -26.82 20.64 -5.28
C PHE A 29 -28.06 19.78 -5.05
N SER A 30 -29.22 20.17 -5.62
CA SER A 30 -30.48 19.44 -5.47
C SER A 30 -30.45 18.01 -6.06
N THR A 31 -29.48 17.72 -6.93
CA THR A 31 -29.30 16.43 -7.59
C THR A 31 -27.84 16.00 -7.52
N LYS A 32 -27.59 14.77 -7.06
CA LYS A 32 -26.26 14.18 -6.92
C LYS A 32 -25.56 14.04 -8.29
N ARG A 33 -24.24 14.10 -8.31
CA ARG A 33 -23.41 13.62 -9.43
C ARG A 33 -23.74 12.16 -9.77
N GLY A 34 -23.53 11.73 -11.01
CA GLY A 34 -23.75 10.33 -11.42
C GLY A 34 -24.28 10.16 -12.84
N PHE A 35 -25.02 9.07 -13.06
CA PHE A 35 -25.51 8.62 -14.37
C PHE A 35 -27.01 8.91 -14.54
N TYR A 36 -27.41 9.41 -15.70
CA TYR A 36 -28.74 9.95 -16.01
C TYR A 36 -29.16 9.65 -17.44
N SER A 37 -30.48 9.55 -17.68
CA SER A 37 -31.07 9.34 -19.02
C SER A 37 -32.11 10.41 -19.40
N GLN A 38 -32.34 11.40 -18.53
CA GLN A 38 -33.34 12.46 -18.73
C GLN A 38 -32.79 13.82 -18.31
N ASN A 39 -33.04 14.85 -19.12
CA ASN A 39 -32.56 16.21 -18.90
C ASN A 39 -33.41 16.90 -17.81
N PHE A 40 -32.78 17.50 -16.81
CA PHE A 40 -33.45 18.09 -15.63
C PHE A 40 -32.92 19.49 -15.29
N ASP A 41 -33.61 20.19 -14.39
CA ASP A 41 -33.19 21.49 -13.89
C ASP A 41 -32.53 21.31 -12.52
N LEU A 42 -31.24 21.60 -12.46
CA LEU A 42 -30.45 21.54 -11.23
C LEU A 42 -30.62 22.86 -10.47
N THR A 43 -31.08 22.76 -9.22
CA THR A 43 -31.05 23.88 -8.28
C THR A 43 -29.76 23.82 -7.45
N ILE A 44 -29.07 24.95 -7.35
CA ILE A 44 -27.87 25.12 -6.52
C ILE A 44 -28.18 26.15 -5.44
N THR A 45 -27.94 25.81 -4.17
CA THR A 45 -28.30 26.65 -3.02
C THR A 45 -27.10 26.94 -2.12
N SER A 46 -27.28 27.89 -1.22
CA SER A 46 -26.38 28.18 -0.10
C SER A 46 -27.21 28.51 1.12
N ALA A 47 -26.78 28.01 2.29
CA ALA A 47 -27.37 28.37 3.58
C ALA A 47 -27.07 29.82 4.00
N VAL A 48 -26.08 30.48 3.38
CA VAL A 48 -25.69 31.85 3.73
C VAL A 48 -26.74 32.86 3.19
N PRO A 49 -27.42 33.64 4.05
CA PRO A 49 -28.46 34.56 3.61
C PRO A 49 -27.93 35.64 2.65
N GLY A 50 -28.63 35.86 1.54
CA GLY A 50 -28.24 36.84 0.53
C GLY A 50 -27.01 36.48 -0.30
N ALA A 51 -26.49 35.25 -0.16
CA ALA A 51 -25.34 34.81 -0.94
C ALA A 51 -25.68 34.61 -2.43
N THR A 52 -24.63 34.70 -3.24
CA THR A 52 -24.66 34.57 -4.69
C THR A 52 -23.93 33.30 -5.08
N ILE A 53 -24.52 32.48 -5.95
CA ILE A 53 -23.86 31.32 -6.56
C ILE A 53 -23.09 31.80 -7.80
N LEU A 54 -21.81 31.46 -7.88
CA LEU A 54 -21.04 31.54 -9.11
C LEU A 54 -20.87 30.12 -9.64
N TYR A 55 -21.16 29.90 -10.92
CA TYR A 55 -21.00 28.58 -11.53
C TYR A 55 -20.55 28.64 -12.99
N THR A 56 -19.91 27.57 -13.44
CA THR A 56 -19.48 27.35 -14.83
C THR A 56 -20.01 26.01 -15.34
N ILE A 57 -20.18 25.92 -16.66
CA ILE A 57 -20.57 24.69 -17.37
C ILE A 57 -19.55 24.27 -18.44
N ASP A 58 -18.44 25.00 -18.57
CA ASP A 58 -17.34 24.77 -19.51
C ASP A 58 -16.10 24.14 -18.82
N CYS A 59 -16.28 23.56 -17.63
CA CYS A 59 -15.25 23.00 -16.75
C CYS A 59 -14.22 23.98 -16.17
N SER A 60 -14.26 25.28 -16.54
CA SER A 60 -13.38 26.31 -15.97
C SER A 60 -13.70 26.58 -14.49
N ASP A 61 -12.78 27.16 -13.72
CA ASP A 61 -13.02 27.42 -12.30
C ASP A 61 -13.88 28.69 -12.10
N PRO A 62 -15.06 28.62 -11.45
CA PRO A 62 -15.94 29.77 -11.25
C PRO A 62 -15.30 30.91 -10.43
N LEU A 63 -14.22 30.67 -9.68
CA LEU A 63 -13.50 31.70 -8.94
C LEU A 63 -12.62 32.60 -9.82
N THR A 64 -12.14 32.09 -10.95
CA THR A 64 -11.14 32.76 -11.81
C THR A 64 -11.58 32.94 -13.26
N SER A 65 -12.62 32.23 -13.70
CA SER A 65 -13.07 32.26 -15.08
C SER A 65 -13.94 33.48 -15.40
N SER A 66 -13.68 34.09 -16.55
CA SER A 66 -14.53 35.13 -17.13
C SER A 66 -15.86 34.60 -17.70
N THR A 67 -16.04 33.27 -17.79
CA THR A 67 -17.30 32.62 -18.21
C THR A 67 -18.22 32.28 -17.04
N ALA A 68 -17.82 32.57 -15.79
CA ALA A 68 -18.60 32.28 -14.60
C ALA A 68 -19.94 33.03 -14.60
N ILE A 69 -21.04 32.28 -14.54
CA ILE A 69 -22.40 32.79 -14.42
C ILE A 69 -22.68 33.09 -12.94
N THR A 70 -23.26 34.25 -12.67
CA THR A 70 -23.52 34.76 -11.32
C THR A 70 -25.03 34.91 -11.10
N GLN A 71 -25.58 34.22 -10.11
CA GLN A 71 -27.02 34.24 -9.80
C GLN A 71 -27.24 34.25 -8.28
N ALA A 72 -28.26 34.95 -7.78
CA ALA A 72 -28.62 34.89 -6.35
C ALA A 72 -29.01 33.46 -5.96
N SER A 73 -28.70 33.04 -4.72
CA SER A 73 -29.20 31.76 -4.19
C SER A 73 -30.74 31.80 -4.04
N PRO A 74 -31.50 30.81 -4.55
CA PRO A 74 -31.06 29.63 -5.29
C PRO A 74 -30.81 29.91 -6.79
N ALA A 75 -29.74 29.32 -7.34
CA ALA A 75 -29.45 29.35 -8.77
C ALA A 75 -30.04 28.13 -9.49
N THR A 76 -30.30 28.24 -10.79
CA THR A 76 -30.89 27.16 -11.60
C THR A 76 -30.11 26.93 -12.90
N VAL A 77 -29.66 25.70 -13.11
CA VAL A 77 -28.86 25.28 -14.26
C VAL A 77 -29.57 24.17 -15.02
N ARG A 78 -29.80 24.35 -16.32
CA ARG A 78 -30.36 23.29 -17.17
C ARG A 78 -29.29 22.22 -17.42
N ILE A 79 -29.54 21.00 -16.93
CA ILE A 79 -28.69 19.84 -17.21
C ILE A 79 -29.19 19.18 -18.50
N ASP A 80 -28.50 19.48 -19.59
CA ASP A 80 -28.77 18.97 -20.93
C ASP A 80 -27.45 18.67 -21.67
N PRO A 81 -27.14 17.40 -22.03
CA PRO A 81 -25.87 17.07 -22.69
C PRO A 81 -25.75 17.68 -24.09
N GLU A 82 -26.88 17.98 -24.76
CA GLU A 82 -26.92 18.53 -26.12
C GLU A 82 -26.75 20.05 -26.19
N THR A 83 -26.81 20.77 -25.06
CA THR A 83 -26.59 22.22 -25.05
C THR A 83 -25.14 22.59 -25.36
N THR A 84 -24.94 23.67 -26.12
CA THR A 84 -23.60 24.22 -26.43
C THR A 84 -23.41 25.64 -25.88
N LEU A 85 -24.35 26.08 -25.03
CA LEU A 85 -24.30 27.39 -24.37
C LEU A 85 -23.05 27.52 -23.48
N GLY A 86 -22.52 28.74 -23.37
CA GLY A 86 -21.43 29.06 -22.45
C GLY A 86 -20.10 28.34 -22.73
N ASN A 87 -19.87 27.84 -23.95
CA ASN A 87 -18.75 26.94 -24.29
C ASN A 87 -18.78 25.56 -23.61
N LYS A 88 -19.93 25.06 -23.15
CA LYS A 88 -20.05 23.63 -22.76
C LYS A 88 -19.60 22.77 -23.96
N PRO A 89 -18.66 21.82 -23.77
CA PRO A 89 -18.38 20.78 -24.76
C PRO A 89 -19.68 20.04 -25.13
N LYS A 90 -19.98 19.89 -26.42
CA LYS A 90 -20.98 18.91 -26.85
C LYS A 90 -20.38 17.53 -26.60
N SER A 91 -20.95 16.82 -25.63
CA SER A 91 -20.40 15.61 -25.03
C SER A 91 -21.50 14.86 -24.27
N PRO A 92 -21.32 13.56 -23.96
CA PRO A 92 -22.27 12.75 -23.20
C PRO A 92 -22.33 13.12 -21.71
N SER A 93 -22.03 14.38 -21.35
CA SER A 93 -22.06 14.81 -19.96
C SER A 93 -22.32 16.30 -19.80
N VAL A 94 -22.70 16.69 -18.60
CA VAL A 94 -22.73 18.08 -18.16
C VAL A 94 -21.93 18.15 -16.86
N VAL A 95 -20.92 19.02 -16.84
CA VAL A 95 -20.09 19.26 -15.67
C VAL A 95 -20.43 20.65 -15.15
N VAL A 96 -20.88 20.74 -13.90
CA VAL A 96 -21.17 22.01 -13.25
C VAL A 96 -20.18 22.23 -12.12
N ARG A 97 -19.40 23.31 -12.18
CA ARG A 97 -18.52 23.73 -11.07
C ARG A 97 -19.13 24.97 -10.44
N ALA A 98 -19.30 24.99 -9.12
CA ALA A 98 -19.93 26.08 -8.41
C ALA A 98 -19.22 26.44 -7.10
N CYS A 99 -19.30 27.71 -6.70
CA CYS A 99 -18.90 28.21 -5.38
C CYS A 99 -19.93 29.25 -4.88
N VAL A 100 -19.96 29.45 -3.57
CA VAL A 100 -20.75 30.49 -2.91
C VAL A 100 -19.90 31.75 -2.77
N LYS A 101 -20.46 32.90 -3.15
CA LYS A 101 -19.93 34.23 -2.84
C LYS A 101 -20.84 34.92 -1.82
N THR A 102 -20.26 35.31 -0.71
CA THR A 102 -20.93 36.06 0.37
C THR A 102 -21.05 37.55 0.03
N VAL A 103 -21.88 38.27 0.79
CA VAL A 103 -22.02 39.73 0.69
C VAL A 103 -20.70 40.47 0.95
N ASP A 104 -19.84 39.91 1.81
CA ASP A 104 -18.50 40.44 2.15
C ASP A 104 -17.41 40.03 1.13
N VAL A 105 -17.80 39.51 -0.04
CA VAL A 105 -16.89 39.12 -1.14
C VAL A 105 -15.93 37.97 -0.79
N LEU A 106 -16.20 37.24 0.29
CA LEU A 106 -15.53 35.98 0.63
C LEU A 106 -16.20 34.81 -0.12
N PHE A 107 -15.41 33.78 -0.46
CA PHE A 107 -15.85 32.64 -1.28
C PHE A 107 -15.74 31.29 -0.55
N SER A 108 -16.65 30.35 -0.86
CA SER A 108 -16.49 28.93 -0.50
C SER A 108 -15.46 28.22 -1.38
N LYS A 109 -15.10 26.99 -1.01
CA LYS A 109 -14.46 26.06 -1.96
C LYS A 109 -15.35 25.83 -3.19
N THR A 110 -14.72 25.64 -4.34
CA THR A 110 -15.38 25.21 -5.58
C THR A 110 -15.70 23.72 -5.49
N ILE A 111 -16.97 23.37 -5.70
CA ILE A 111 -17.47 21.99 -5.84
C ILE A 111 -17.82 21.73 -7.29
N THR A 112 -17.41 20.57 -7.80
CA THR A 112 -17.80 20.06 -9.13
C THR A 112 -18.84 18.97 -8.98
N HIS A 113 -19.86 18.94 -9.83
CA HIS A 113 -20.76 17.81 -10.05
C HIS A 113 -20.76 17.43 -11.54
N THR A 114 -20.43 16.18 -11.87
CA THR A 114 -20.57 15.61 -13.21
C THR A 114 -21.86 14.78 -13.34
N TYR A 115 -22.60 15.01 -14.43
CA TYR A 115 -23.81 14.28 -14.81
C TYR A 115 -23.55 13.59 -16.16
N LEU A 116 -23.49 12.25 -16.17
CA LEU A 116 -23.21 11.44 -17.36
C LEU A 116 -24.49 10.92 -18.02
N PHE A 117 -24.56 11.03 -19.35
CA PHE A 117 -25.66 10.59 -20.21
C PHE A 117 -25.12 9.59 -21.24
N ILE A 118 -25.07 8.32 -20.84
CA ILE A 118 -24.37 7.27 -21.61
C ILE A 118 -25.03 7.05 -22.98
N ASP A 119 -26.36 7.10 -23.04
CA ASP A 119 -27.16 6.99 -24.27
C ASP A 119 -26.88 8.11 -25.30
N LYS A 120 -26.13 9.15 -24.91
CA LYS A 120 -25.68 10.25 -25.77
C LYS A 120 -24.23 10.09 -26.27
N ILE A 121 -23.54 8.98 -25.96
CA ILE A 121 -22.16 8.76 -26.43
C ILE A 121 -22.04 8.87 -27.96
N GLN A 122 -23.04 8.37 -28.69
CA GLN A 122 -23.18 8.44 -30.15
C GLN A 122 -23.26 9.87 -30.73
N THR A 123 -23.53 10.91 -29.91
CA THR A 123 -23.57 12.30 -30.38
C THR A 123 -22.23 13.03 -30.23
N LEU A 124 -21.23 12.37 -29.62
CA LEU A 124 -19.88 12.89 -29.46
C LEU A 124 -19.12 12.87 -30.79
N SER A 125 -18.88 14.07 -31.33
CA SER A 125 -17.98 14.31 -32.47
C SER A 125 -18.09 13.32 -33.66
N PRO A 126 -19.29 12.96 -34.17
CA PRO A 126 -19.46 11.93 -35.21
C PRO A 126 -18.86 12.25 -36.61
N GLN A 127 -18.22 13.41 -36.79
CA GLN A 127 -17.41 13.76 -37.97
C GLN A 127 -16.02 14.33 -37.55
N GLY A 128 -15.51 13.97 -36.37
CA GLY A 128 -14.25 14.46 -35.82
C GLY A 128 -14.25 15.95 -35.45
N GLN A 129 -15.40 16.61 -35.45
CA GLN A 129 -15.52 18.03 -35.09
C GLN A 129 -15.17 18.27 -33.62
N LYS A 130 -14.60 19.44 -33.32
CA LYS A 130 -14.24 19.80 -31.95
C LYS A 130 -15.46 19.91 -31.02
N PRO A 131 -15.39 19.45 -29.75
CA PRO A 131 -16.52 19.48 -28.81
C PRO A 131 -17.04 20.88 -28.49
N ALA A 132 -16.18 21.89 -28.39
CA ALA A 132 -16.56 23.30 -28.21
C ALA A 132 -15.57 24.27 -28.88
N ALA A 133 -15.91 25.56 -28.92
CA ALA A 133 -15.16 26.58 -29.66
C ALA A 133 -13.70 26.73 -29.19
N ASN A 134 -13.43 26.55 -27.89
CA ASN A 134 -12.11 26.65 -27.24
C ASN A 134 -11.26 25.37 -27.33
N TRP A 135 -11.78 24.27 -27.89
CA TRP A 135 -10.98 23.08 -28.15
C TRP A 135 -10.18 23.22 -29.45
N PRO A 136 -8.99 22.60 -29.56
CA PRO A 136 -8.28 22.54 -30.84
C PRO A 136 -9.10 21.76 -31.87
N THR A 137 -8.94 22.08 -33.15
CA THR A 137 -9.44 21.21 -34.24
C THR A 137 -8.71 19.86 -34.16
N ALA A 138 -9.36 18.77 -34.54
CA ALA A 138 -8.66 17.49 -34.76
C ALA A 138 -7.55 17.68 -35.81
N THR A 139 -6.37 17.10 -35.59
CA THR A 139 -5.19 17.31 -36.44
C THR A 139 -4.41 16.03 -36.68
N THR A 140 -4.13 15.75 -37.96
CA THR A 140 -3.23 14.68 -38.42
C THR A 140 -1.94 15.21 -39.07
N SER A 141 -1.73 16.53 -39.16
CA SER A 141 -0.45 17.11 -39.58
C SER A 141 -0.17 18.49 -38.96
N GLY A 142 1.12 18.80 -38.70
CA GLY A 142 1.60 20.15 -38.35
C GLY A 142 1.36 20.63 -36.91
N ASN A 143 0.76 19.81 -36.04
CA ASN A 143 0.56 20.10 -34.62
C ASN A 143 1.54 19.22 -33.80
N PRO A 144 2.13 19.70 -32.67
CA PRO A 144 2.95 18.85 -31.80
C PRO A 144 2.20 17.68 -31.16
N GLN A 145 0.86 17.64 -31.25
CA GLN A 145 0.02 16.54 -30.79
C GLN A 145 -1.05 16.17 -31.81
N ALA A 146 -1.25 14.87 -31.99
CA ALA A 146 -2.46 14.29 -32.58
C ALA A 146 -3.65 14.58 -31.67
N ILE A 147 -4.77 14.94 -32.28
CA ILE A 147 -6.00 15.31 -31.58
C ILE A 147 -7.15 14.65 -32.31
N ASP A 148 -7.94 13.89 -31.57
CA ASP A 148 -9.16 13.22 -32.02
C ASP A 148 -10.18 13.18 -30.86
N TYR A 149 -11.47 13.13 -31.20
CA TYR A 149 -12.62 13.26 -30.31
C TYR A 149 -13.75 12.27 -30.59
N GLY A 150 -13.70 11.54 -31.71
CA GLY A 150 -14.83 10.77 -32.22
C GLY A 150 -15.18 9.55 -31.39
N ILE A 151 -16.35 8.99 -31.67
CA ILE A 151 -16.71 7.61 -31.37
C ILE A 151 -16.98 6.93 -32.70
N ASP A 152 -16.32 5.82 -32.98
CA ASP A 152 -16.41 5.11 -34.24
C ASP A 152 -17.82 4.51 -34.43
N PRO A 153 -18.57 4.98 -35.45
CA PRO A 153 -19.88 4.41 -35.76
C PRO A 153 -19.79 2.95 -36.25
N ASP A 154 -18.66 2.47 -36.76
CA ASP A 154 -18.53 1.08 -37.22
C ASP A 154 -18.47 0.10 -36.04
N VAL A 155 -17.89 0.50 -34.90
CA VAL A 155 -17.97 -0.26 -33.63
C VAL A 155 -19.32 -0.05 -32.94
N TYR A 156 -19.80 1.19 -32.84
CA TYR A 156 -21.06 1.50 -32.16
C TYR A 156 -22.27 0.83 -32.84
N ASN A 157 -22.30 0.74 -34.17
CA ASN A 157 -23.40 0.10 -34.92
C ASN A 157 -23.13 -1.39 -35.23
N ASP A 158 -21.99 -1.95 -34.82
CA ASP A 158 -21.69 -3.38 -35.00
C ASP A 158 -22.81 -4.23 -34.38
N THR A 159 -23.30 -5.23 -35.12
CA THR A 159 -24.39 -6.11 -34.66
C THR A 159 -24.04 -6.89 -33.39
N ARG A 160 -22.75 -7.00 -33.04
CA ARG A 160 -22.22 -7.59 -31.81
C ARG A 160 -22.27 -6.63 -30.61
N TYR A 161 -22.24 -5.32 -30.82
CA TYR A 161 -21.96 -4.33 -29.78
C TYR A 161 -23.03 -3.24 -29.63
N LYS A 162 -23.85 -2.97 -30.65
CA LYS A 162 -24.88 -1.91 -30.66
C LYS A 162 -25.88 -1.97 -29.50
N ASP A 163 -26.15 -3.18 -28.97
CA ASP A 163 -27.05 -3.42 -27.84
C ASP A 163 -26.30 -3.58 -26.50
N LEU A 164 -24.96 -3.37 -26.49
CA LEU A 164 -24.05 -3.59 -25.34
C LEU A 164 -23.16 -2.38 -25.00
N ILE A 165 -22.84 -1.52 -25.97
CA ILE A 165 -23.00 -0.07 -25.83
C ILE A 165 -22.85 0.58 -24.44
N ASP A 166 -24.02 0.88 -23.92
CA ASP A 166 -24.24 1.52 -22.63
C ASP A 166 -23.75 0.63 -21.47
N ASP A 167 -23.96 -0.69 -21.54
CA ASP A 167 -23.44 -1.65 -20.55
C ASP A 167 -21.90 -1.62 -20.50
N ALA A 168 -21.22 -1.46 -21.64
CA ALA A 168 -19.77 -1.34 -21.70
C ALA A 168 -19.26 -0.07 -21.02
N LEU A 169 -19.97 1.04 -21.17
CA LEU A 169 -19.66 2.32 -20.52
C LEU A 169 -20.04 2.36 -19.03
N LEU A 170 -20.85 1.38 -18.58
CA LEU A 170 -21.22 1.16 -17.18
C LEU A 170 -20.49 -0.04 -16.53
N ALA A 171 -19.69 -0.79 -17.29
CA ALA A 171 -19.02 -2.02 -16.82
C ALA A 171 -17.93 -1.77 -15.76
N VAL A 172 -17.34 -0.57 -15.74
CA VAL A 172 -16.36 -0.14 -14.74
C VAL A 172 -16.66 1.29 -14.28
N PRO A 173 -16.22 1.71 -13.08
CA PRO A 173 -16.45 3.08 -12.61
C PRO A 173 -15.82 4.14 -13.52
N SER A 174 -16.35 5.36 -13.45
CA SER A 174 -15.90 6.49 -14.27
C SER A 174 -15.14 7.52 -13.45
N ILE A 175 -13.97 7.94 -13.94
CA ILE A 175 -13.27 9.13 -13.43
C ILE A 175 -13.62 10.32 -14.33
N SER A 176 -14.12 11.40 -13.75
CA SER A 176 -14.34 12.68 -14.43
C SER A 176 -13.29 13.70 -14.01
N ILE A 177 -12.62 14.32 -14.98
CA ILE A 177 -11.60 15.34 -14.78
C ILE A 177 -12.13 16.65 -15.38
N ALA A 178 -12.18 17.71 -14.57
CA ALA A 178 -12.75 19.00 -14.95
C ALA A 178 -11.78 20.16 -14.67
N THR A 179 -11.27 20.78 -15.73
CA THR A 179 -10.31 21.88 -15.69
C THR A 179 -10.58 22.90 -16.80
N ASN A 180 -9.89 24.04 -16.76
CA ASN A 180 -9.93 24.99 -17.88
C ASN A 180 -9.30 24.34 -19.12
N THR A 181 -9.99 24.38 -20.27
CA THR A 181 -9.50 23.83 -21.55
C THR A 181 -8.10 24.34 -21.93
N GLU A 182 -7.72 25.56 -21.55
CA GLU A 182 -6.35 26.08 -21.75
C GLU A 182 -5.29 25.30 -20.96
N HIS A 183 -5.60 24.79 -19.77
CA HIS A 183 -4.68 23.94 -18.99
C HIS A 183 -4.34 22.64 -19.72
N ILE A 184 -5.21 22.19 -20.61
CA ILE A 184 -4.99 21.01 -21.44
C ILE A 184 -4.32 21.43 -22.76
N PHE A 185 -4.94 22.30 -23.55
CA PHE A 185 -4.62 22.49 -24.97
C PHE A 185 -3.96 23.83 -25.33
N SER A 186 -3.67 24.72 -24.39
CA SER A 186 -2.94 25.95 -24.71
C SER A 186 -1.54 25.66 -25.23
N ARG A 187 -1.10 26.33 -26.30
CA ARG A 187 0.24 26.09 -26.86
C ARG A 187 1.37 26.52 -25.91
N THR A 188 1.14 27.50 -25.04
CA THR A 188 2.14 28.05 -24.11
C THR A 188 2.18 27.33 -22.77
N THR A 189 1.02 26.91 -22.25
CA THR A 189 0.89 26.37 -20.89
C THR A 189 0.13 25.04 -20.81
N GLY A 190 -0.52 24.59 -21.88
CA GLY A 190 -1.35 23.39 -21.90
C GLY A 190 -0.52 22.12 -21.86
N ILE A 191 -0.90 21.18 -20.99
CA ILE A 191 -0.14 19.95 -20.73
C ILE A 191 -0.14 18.98 -21.91
N TYR A 192 -1.16 18.98 -22.79
CA TYR A 192 -1.14 18.20 -24.03
C TYR A 192 -0.11 18.77 -25.01
N MET A 193 -0.25 20.05 -25.37
CA MET A 193 0.65 20.70 -26.35
C MET A 193 2.12 20.74 -25.90
N ASN A 194 2.38 20.45 -24.62
CA ASN A 194 3.69 20.39 -24.00
C ASN A 194 3.93 19.05 -23.25
N ALA A 195 3.38 17.93 -23.73
CA ALA A 195 3.32 16.64 -23.03
C ALA A 195 4.66 16.06 -22.50
N LEU A 196 5.80 16.46 -23.08
CA LEU A 196 7.14 16.07 -22.64
C LEU A 196 7.70 16.96 -21.50
N LYS A 197 6.92 17.88 -20.95
CA LYS A 197 7.35 18.79 -19.87
C LYS A 197 6.97 18.25 -18.49
N ALA A 198 7.88 18.38 -17.54
CA ALA A 198 7.79 17.81 -16.19
C ALA A 198 8.09 18.84 -15.09
N GLY A 199 7.87 18.46 -13.83
CA GLY A 199 7.99 19.32 -12.64
C GLY A 199 6.72 20.12 -12.33
N ASP A 200 6.69 20.74 -11.16
CA ASP A 200 5.49 21.42 -10.62
C ASP A 200 5.02 22.57 -11.53
N ALA A 201 5.94 23.24 -12.24
CA ALA A 201 5.62 24.27 -13.25
C ALA A 201 4.75 23.77 -14.42
N TRP A 202 4.59 22.45 -14.57
CA TRP A 202 3.73 21.79 -15.57
C TRP A 202 2.55 21.03 -14.96
N GLU A 203 2.33 21.13 -13.65
CA GLU A 203 1.08 20.72 -13.00
C GLU A 203 0.02 21.81 -13.21
N ARG A 204 -1.24 21.42 -13.38
CA ARG A 204 -2.38 22.33 -13.57
C ARG A 204 -3.48 22.02 -12.58
N PRO A 205 -4.20 23.02 -12.04
CA PRO A 205 -5.32 22.76 -11.15
C PRO A 205 -6.48 22.12 -11.94
N THR A 206 -7.10 21.10 -11.35
CA THR A 206 -8.27 20.38 -11.86
C THR A 206 -9.18 19.97 -10.69
N SER A 207 -10.45 19.70 -10.99
CA SER A 207 -11.27 18.83 -10.16
C SER A 207 -11.20 17.40 -10.68
N VAL A 208 -11.33 16.42 -9.78
CA VAL A 208 -11.45 15.00 -10.08
C VAL A 208 -12.65 14.45 -9.32
N GLU A 209 -13.48 13.63 -10.00
CA GLU A 209 -14.56 12.86 -9.39
C GLU A 209 -14.42 11.38 -9.73
N LEU A 210 -14.79 10.51 -8.79
CA LEU A 210 -15.07 9.09 -9.06
C LEU A 210 -16.58 8.88 -9.02
N LEU A 211 -17.13 8.23 -10.04
CA LEU A 211 -18.56 7.99 -10.25
C LEU A 211 -18.78 6.48 -10.45
N ASN A 212 -19.56 5.86 -9.56
CA ASN A 212 -19.83 4.43 -9.62
C ASN A 212 -21.21 4.16 -10.26
N PRO A 213 -21.30 3.32 -11.30
CA PRO A 213 -22.55 2.96 -11.99
C PRO A 213 -23.65 2.40 -11.09
N ASP A 214 -23.28 1.72 -10.01
CA ASP A 214 -24.20 1.17 -8.98
C ASP A 214 -24.74 2.24 -8.00
N GLY A 215 -24.30 3.49 -8.11
CA GLY A 215 -24.67 4.58 -7.22
C GLY A 215 -23.95 4.57 -5.87
N SER A 216 -22.98 3.66 -5.66
CA SER A 216 -22.15 3.65 -4.45
C SER A 216 -21.28 4.92 -4.35
N LYS A 217 -20.81 5.23 -3.13
CA LYS A 217 -20.11 6.47 -2.83
C LYS A 217 -18.72 6.50 -3.50
N GLY A 218 -18.54 7.40 -4.46
CA GLY A 218 -17.22 7.84 -4.94
C GLY A 218 -16.71 9.08 -4.17
N PHE A 219 -15.80 9.84 -4.78
CA PHE A 219 -15.23 11.06 -4.21
C PHE A 219 -15.34 12.26 -5.15
N GLN A 220 -15.12 13.47 -4.61
CA GLN A 220 -14.71 14.64 -5.37
C GLN A 220 -13.59 15.35 -4.62
N VAL A 221 -12.54 15.72 -5.34
CA VAL A 221 -11.38 16.42 -4.79
C VAL A 221 -10.83 17.38 -5.86
N ASN A 222 -10.18 18.46 -5.43
CA ASN A 222 -9.40 19.31 -6.32
C ASN A 222 -7.93 18.90 -6.25
N ALA A 223 -7.25 18.84 -7.38
CA ALA A 223 -5.94 18.22 -7.54
C ALA A 223 -5.09 18.96 -8.59
N GLY A 224 -3.79 18.69 -8.60
CA GLY A 224 -2.90 18.96 -9.71
C GLY A 224 -3.00 17.84 -10.73
N ILE A 225 -2.90 18.17 -12.03
CA ILE A 225 -2.78 17.20 -13.11
C ILE A 225 -1.59 17.52 -14.02
N ARG A 226 -0.86 16.48 -14.42
CA ARG A 226 0.23 16.55 -15.44
C ARG A 226 0.19 15.32 -16.33
N ILE A 227 0.76 15.40 -17.54
CA ILE A 227 1.04 14.21 -18.35
C ILE A 227 2.16 13.37 -17.69
N ARG A 228 2.10 12.04 -17.83
CA ARG A 228 3.16 11.11 -17.43
C ARG A 228 3.59 10.18 -18.56
N GLY A 229 4.81 9.66 -18.45
CA GLY A 229 5.39 8.67 -19.36
C GLY A 229 6.12 9.30 -20.55
N GLY A 230 6.86 8.45 -21.28
CA GLY A 230 7.51 8.80 -22.55
C GLY A 230 6.66 8.43 -23.76
N TYR A 231 6.28 7.15 -23.91
CA TYR A 231 5.51 6.69 -25.08
C TYR A 231 4.05 7.17 -25.08
N SER A 232 3.39 7.22 -23.93
CA SER A 232 2.05 7.80 -23.80
C SER A 232 1.98 9.30 -24.13
N SER A 233 3.09 10.03 -24.05
CA SER A 233 3.17 11.48 -24.29
C SER A 233 3.71 11.86 -25.68
N HIS A 234 3.94 10.88 -26.56
CA HIS A 234 4.39 11.14 -27.93
C HIS A 234 3.37 11.95 -28.73
N GLY A 235 3.90 12.79 -29.64
CA GLY A 235 3.12 13.67 -30.52
C GLY A 235 2.08 12.96 -31.40
N GLU A 236 2.23 11.65 -31.60
CA GLU A 236 1.32 10.82 -32.40
C GLU A 236 0.36 9.99 -31.53
N ASN A 237 0.27 10.24 -30.22
CA ASN A 237 -0.66 9.55 -29.34
C ASN A 237 -1.72 10.53 -28.80
N PRO A 238 -2.95 10.60 -29.35
CA PRO A 238 -4.00 11.45 -28.80
C PRO A 238 -4.43 11.05 -27.38
N LYS A 239 -4.11 9.83 -26.93
CA LYS A 239 -4.48 9.29 -25.61
C LYS A 239 -3.28 9.31 -24.64
N HIS A 240 -3.04 10.46 -24.02
CA HIS A 240 -2.03 10.59 -22.99
C HIS A 240 -2.44 9.95 -21.66
N ALA A 241 -1.44 9.57 -20.88
CA ALA A 241 -1.59 9.16 -19.49
C ALA A 241 -1.34 10.33 -18.54
N PHE A 242 -2.00 10.33 -17.37
CA PHE A 242 -1.98 11.45 -16.43
C PHE A 242 -1.40 11.03 -15.08
N ARG A 243 -0.85 12.00 -14.34
CA ARG A 243 -0.65 11.90 -12.89
C ARG A 243 -1.55 12.91 -12.20
N LEU A 244 -2.26 12.46 -11.18
CA LEU A 244 -2.97 13.30 -10.23
C LEU A 244 -2.08 13.54 -9.00
N PHE A 245 -2.07 14.78 -8.52
CA PHE A 245 -1.34 15.23 -7.33
C PHE A 245 -2.32 15.86 -6.35
N PHE A 246 -2.34 15.36 -5.13
CA PHE A 246 -3.13 15.93 -4.05
C PHE A 246 -2.19 16.78 -3.20
N ARG A 247 -2.53 18.06 -3.05
CA ARG A 247 -1.66 19.10 -2.47
C ARG A 247 -2.55 20.23 -1.96
N ALA A 248 -2.19 20.80 -0.80
CA ALA A 248 -2.96 21.88 -0.15
C ALA A 248 -3.13 23.15 -1.03
N GLU A 249 -2.27 23.35 -2.04
CA GLU A 249 -2.39 24.47 -2.99
C GLU A 249 -3.58 24.32 -3.97
N TYR A 250 -4.08 23.10 -4.18
CA TYR A 250 -5.22 22.81 -5.06
C TYR A 250 -6.52 22.56 -4.28
N GLY A 251 -6.43 22.16 -3.02
CA GLY A 251 -7.57 21.82 -2.17
C GLY A 251 -7.12 21.00 -0.98
N ASP A 252 -7.52 19.73 -0.95
CA ASP A 252 -7.10 18.81 0.10
C ASP A 252 -5.65 18.34 -0.16
N ASP A 253 -4.87 18.17 0.91
CA ASP A 253 -3.45 17.78 0.86
C ASP A 253 -3.21 16.32 0.46
N LYS A 254 -4.23 15.47 0.59
CA LYS A 254 -4.27 14.08 0.13
C LYS A 254 -5.66 13.73 -0.39
N LEU A 255 -5.74 12.77 -1.31
CA LEU A 255 -6.98 12.03 -1.54
C LEU A 255 -7.19 11.11 -0.34
N ARG A 256 -8.35 11.23 0.33
CA ARG A 256 -8.77 10.36 1.44
C ARG A 256 -9.98 9.54 0.99
N PHE A 257 -9.71 8.37 0.45
CA PHE A 257 -10.71 7.47 -0.14
C PHE A 257 -10.13 6.05 -0.29
N PRO A 258 -10.87 4.98 0.05
CA PRO A 258 -10.44 3.58 -0.08
C PRO A 258 -10.39 3.13 -1.55
N LEU A 259 -9.46 3.68 -2.34
CA LEU A 259 -9.38 3.49 -3.80
C LEU A 259 -9.17 2.03 -4.22
N PHE A 260 -8.57 1.23 -3.33
CA PHE A 260 -8.34 -0.20 -3.52
C PHE A 260 -9.18 -1.06 -2.55
N GLY A 261 -10.06 -0.47 -1.74
CA GLY A 261 -10.74 -1.16 -0.64
C GLY A 261 -9.75 -1.80 0.33
N LYS A 262 -10.15 -2.89 0.99
CA LYS A 262 -9.32 -3.65 1.96
C LYS A 262 -7.96 -4.16 1.41
N GLU A 263 -7.71 -4.09 0.09
CA GLU A 263 -6.42 -4.47 -0.49
C GLU A 263 -5.31 -3.44 -0.19
N GLY A 264 -5.64 -2.16 0.01
CA GLY A 264 -4.69 -1.05 0.09
C GLY A 264 -5.02 0.04 1.11
N THR A 265 -4.26 1.14 1.07
CA THR A 265 -4.44 2.32 1.94
C THR A 265 -5.60 3.20 1.48
N ASP A 266 -6.05 4.07 2.39
CA ASP A 266 -7.12 5.05 2.17
C ASP A 266 -6.59 6.47 1.90
N GLU A 267 -5.28 6.71 2.01
CA GLU A 267 -4.66 8.02 1.78
C GLU A 267 -3.63 8.02 0.63
N PHE A 268 -3.72 8.99 -0.29
CA PHE A 268 -2.80 9.12 -1.42
C PHE A 268 -2.33 10.56 -1.61
N ASN A 269 -1.01 10.77 -1.75
CA ASN A 269 -0.44 12.04 -2.19
C ASN A 269 -0.48 12.16 -3.73
N LYS A 270 -0.40 11.04 -4.46
CA LYS A 270 -0.40 10.98 -5.93
C LYS A 270 -0.95 9.66 -6.47
N VAL A 271 -1.59 9.67 -7.65
CA VAL A 271 -2.04 8.47 -8.37
C VAL A 271 -1.79 8.64 -9.88
N ASP A 272 -1.21 7.63 -10.53
CA ASP A 272 -1.07 7.60 -12.00
C ASP A 272 -2.34 7.01 -12.65
N LEU A 273 -2.82 7.63 -13.74
CA LEU A 273 -3.84 7.13 -14.66
C LEU A 273 -3.15 6.70 -15.97
N ARG A 274 -2.97 5.40 -16.16
CA ARG A 274 -2.20 4.79 -17.25
C ARG A 274 -3.08 4.28 -18.39
N THR A 275 -2.45 4.15 -19.56
CA THR A 275 -2.93 3.47 -20.76
C THR A 275 -2.09 2.20 -21.01
N ALA A 276 -2.39 1.42 -22.06
CA ALA A 276 -1.53 0.33 -22.55
C ALA A 276 -0.18 0.76 -23.17
N GLN A 277 0.21 2.03 -23.04
CA GLN A 277 1.50 2.57 -23.49
C GLN A 277 1.76 2.22 -24.98
N ASN A 278 2.87 1.53 -25.27
CA ASN A 278 3.34 1.17 -26.61
C ASN A 278 2.38 0.25 -27.38
N TYR A 279 1.45 -0.45 -26.70
CA TYR A 279 0.45 -1.30 -27.34
C TYR A 279 -0.96 -0.72 -27.31
N ALA A 280 -1.15 0.53 -26.88
CA ALA A 280 -2.45 1.20 -26.99
C ALA A 280 -2.89 1.31 -28.46
N TRP A 281 -4.19 1.12 -28.74
CA TRP A 281 -4.75 1.27 -30.09
C TRP A 281 -4.64 2.70 -30.63
N SER A 282 -4.56 3.68 -29.73
CA SER A 282 -4.28 5.08 -30.02
C SER A 282 -2.82 5.40 -30.36
N TYR A 283 -1.90 4.41 -30.45
CA TYR A 283 -0.47 4.67 -30.70
C TYR A 283 0.03 3.92 -31.95
N PRO A 284 0.69 4.60 -32.91
CA PRO A 284 1.09 3.95 -34.16
C PRO A 284 2.24 2.95 -33.99
N GLY A 285 3.04 3.04 -32.93
CA GLY A 285 4.34 2.36 -32.84
C GLY A 285 4.32 0.83 -32.88
N HIS A 286 3.18 0.20 -32.57
CA HIS A 286 2.93 -1.25 -32.74
C HIS A 286 1.54 -1.55 -33.31
N LEU A 287 0.87 -0.53 -33.86
CA LEU A 287 -0.50 -0.58 -34.40
C LEU A 287 -1.53 -1.29 -33.50
N GLY A 288 -1.29 -1.42 -32.19
CA GLY A 288 -2.21 -2.07 -31.26
C GLY A 288 -2.31 -3.60 -31.30
N GLU A 289 -1.47 -4.32 -32.07
CA GLU A 289 -1.65 -5.75 -32.39
C GLU A 289 -1.69 -6.69 -31.17
N TYR A 290 -1.07 -6.29 -30.05
CA TYR A 290 -0.92 -7.10 -28.83
C TYR A 290 -1.56 -6.46 -27.60
N ASN A 291 -2.53 -5.56 -27.81
CA ASN A 291 -3.15 -4.85 -26.70
C ASN A 291 -4.01 -5.78 -25.86
N THR A 292 -3.60 -6.01 -24.61
CA THR A 292 -4.43 -6.70 -23.61
C THR A 292 -4.92 -5.77 -22.51
N MET A 293 -4.33 -4.57 -22.34
CA MET A 293 -4.41 -3.72 -21.14
C MET A 293 -3.93 -4.42 -19.83
N ILE A 294 -3.49 -5.68 -19.85
CA ILE A 294 -3.32 -6.52 -18.65
C ILE A 294 -1.84 -6.83 -18.33
N SER A 295 -0.96 -6.97 -19.33
CA SER A 295 0.41 -7.52 -19.13
C SER A 295 1.24 -6.79 -18.06
N GLU A 296 1.08 -5.47 -17.94
CA GLU A 296 1.73 -4.66 -16.90
C GLU A 296 1.16 -4.92 -15.50
N VAL A 297 -0.17 -5.01 -15.37
CA VAL A 297 -0.86 -5.28 -14.10
C VAL A 297 -0.58 -6.71 -13.63
N PHE A 298 -0.64 -7.70 -14.53
CA PHE A 298 -0.33 -9.10 -14.25
C PHE A 298 1.10 -9.27 -13.68
N SER A 299 2.07 -8.50 -14.19
CA SER A 299 3.45 -8.55 -13.70
C SER A 299 3.59 -8.06 -12.24
N ARG A 300 2.70 -7.15 -11.81
CA ARG A 300 2.60 -6.69 -10.41
C ARG A 300 1.77 -7.63 -9.55
N ASP A 301 0.67 -8.16 -10.08
CA ASP A 301 -0.12 -9.20 -9.42
C ASP A 301 0.75 -10.44 -9.10
N LEU A 302 1.67 -10.83 -9.98
CA LEU A 302 2.65 -11.89 -9.69
C LEU A 302 3.51 -11.56 -8.45
N GLN A 303 3.92 -10.31 -8.24
CA GLN A 303 4.65 -9.94 -7.02
C GLN A 303 3.78 -10.08 -5.77
N ARG A 304 2.49 -9.69 -5.85
CA ARG A 304 1.50 -9.90 -4.77
C ARG A 304 1.37 -11.37 -4.41
N GLU A 305 1.10 -12.23 -5.39
CA GLU A 305 0.90 -13.67 -5.16
C GLU A 305 2.16 -14.37 -4.61
N MET A 306 3.35 -13.84 -4.88
CA MET A 306 4.61 -14.33 -4.29
C MET A 306 4.88 -13.83 -2.87
N GLY A 307 4.01 -12.97 -2.32
CA GLY A 307 4.07 -12.43 -0.96
C GLY A 307 4.91 -11.18 -0.80
N HIS A 308 5.08 -10.38 -1.86
CA HIS A 308 5.89 -9.15 -1.83
C HIS A 308 5.05 -7.87 -1.89
N PRO A 309 5.55 -6.76 -1.32
CA PRO A 309 5.01 -5.43 -1.59
C PRO A 309 4.96 -5.16 -3.11
N TYR A 310 3.85 -4.59 -3.56
CA TYR A 310 3.54 -4.32 -4.96
C TYR A 310 2.64 -3.07 -5.04
N THR A 311 2.56 -2.44 -6.21
CA THR A 311 1.65 -1.32 -6.45
C THR A 311 0.35 -1.84 -7.06
N ARG A 312 -0.80 -1.31 -6.63
CA ARG A 312 -2.14 -1.77 -7.03
C ARG A 312 -2.66 -1.10 -8.29
N SER A 313 -3.77 -1.62 -8.81
CA SER A 313 -4.46 -1.12 -10.00
C SER A 313 -5.96 -1.39 -9.95
N ARG A 314 -6.74 -0.51 -10.59
CA ARG A 314 -8.18 -0.62 -10.88
C ARG A 314 -8.42 0.00 -12.25
N PHE A 315 -9.44 -0.47 -12.96
CA PHE A 315 -9.80 0.01 -14.29
C PHE A 315 -10.95 1.02 -14.22
N TYR A 316 -10.88 2.06 -15.07
CA TYR A 316 -11.83 3.17 -15.10
C TYR A 316 -12.08 3.69 -16.50
N HIS A 317 -13.31 4.09 -16.78
CA HIS A 317 -13.62 4.97 -17.91
C HIS A 317 -13.21 6.40 -17.57
N LEU A 318 -12.49 7.08 -18.47
CA LEU A 318 -12.08 8.47 -18.26
C LEU A 318 -12.96 9.44 -19.06
N TYR A 319 -13.41 10.51 -18.40
CA TYR A 319 -14.05 11.66 -19.02
C TYR A 319 -13.20 12.91 -18.77
N LEU A 320 -12.66 13.51 -19.82
CA LEU A 320 -11.80 14.70 -19.76
C LEU A 320 -12.59 15.93 -20.23
N ASN A 321 -12.82 16.89 -19.33
CA ASN A 321 -13.75 18.01 -19.53
C ASN A 321 -15.11 17.53 -20.08
N GLY A 322 -15.59 16.40 -19.57
CA GLY A 322 -16.84 15.77 -19.96
C GLY A 322 -16.84 15.00 -21.29
N VAL A 323 -15.73 14.98 -22.03
CA VAL A 323 -15.55 14.19 -23.27
C VAL A 323 -15.03 12.81 -22.90
N TYR A 324 -15.66 11.75 -23.42
CA TYR A 324 -15.19 10.37 -23.17
C TYR A 324 -13.83 10.13 -23.82
N TRP A 325 -12.92 9.50 -23.06
CA TRP A 325 -11.50 9.41 -23.37
C TRP A 325 -10.98 7.95 -23.36
N GLY A 326 -11.86 6.97 -23.19
CA GLY A 326 -11.54 5.55 -23.20
C GLY A 326 -11.17 4.97 -21.83
N LEU A 327 -10.65 3.74 -21.85
CA LEU A 327 -10.32 2.94 -20.67
C LEU A 327 -8.93 3.26 -20.13
N TYR A 328 -8.82 3.44 -18.82
CA TYR A 328 -7.59 3.72 -18.09
C TYR A 328 -7.41 2.74 -16.92
N GLN A 329 -6.18 2.60 -16.43
CA GLN A 329 -5.85 1.81 -15.24
C GLN A 329 -5.08 2.67 -14.22
N THR A 330 -5.44 2.62 -12.93
CA THR A 330 -4.65 3.31 -11.90
C THR A 330 -3.31 2.60 -11.63
N GLN A 331 -2.32 3.35 -11.16
CA GLN A 331 -1.11 2.80 -10.56
C GLN A 331 -0.67 3.65 -9.36
N GLU A 332 -0.47 3.00 -8.22
CA GLU A 332 0.32 3.55 -7.11
C GLU A 332 1.79 3.64 -7.53
N ARG A 333 2.56 4.59 -7.01
CA ARG A 333 4.00 4.67 -7.31
C ARG A 333 4.82 4.09 -6.18
N SER A 334 5.86 3.33 -6.50
CA SER A 334 6.84 2.81 -5.54
C SER A 334 7.80 3.93 -5.08
N GLU A 335 7.23 4.97 -4.49
CA GLU A 335 7.91 6.14 -3.92
C GLU A 335 7.78 6.15 -2.38
N GLU A 336 8.37 7.14 -1.73
CA GLU A 336 8.44 7.29 -0.27
C GLU A 336 7.07 7.34 0.42
N ASP A 337 6.08 7.96 -0.21
CA ASP A 337 4.69 8.03 0.29
C ASP A 337 4.01 6.66 0.30
N PHE A 338 4.20 5.87 -0.76
CA PHE A 338 3.79 4.46 -0.77
C PHE A 338 4.56 3.64 0.26
N ALA A 339 5.86 3.90 0.42
CA ALA A 339 6.69 3.16 1.36
C ALA A 339 6.22 3.35 2.81
N VAL A 340 5.90 4.58 3.22
CA VAL A 340 5.30 4.88 4.53
C VAL A 340 3.97 4.14 4.70
N SER A 341 3.07 4.23 3.72
CA SER A 341 1.72 3.63 3.80
C SER A 341 1.69 2.10 3.91
N TYR A 342 2.74 1.39 3.48
CA TYR A 342 2.73 -0.09 3.40
C TYR A 342 3.92 -0.78 4.08
N LEU A 343 4.98 -0.05 4.42
CA LEU A 343 6.20 -0.56 5.05
C LEU A 343 6.54 0.17 6.37
N GLY A 344 5.69 1.11 6.81
CA GLY A 344 5.86 1.89 8.05
C GLY A 344 6.95 2.96 7.98
N GLY A 345 7.39 3.44 9.14
CA GLY A 345 8.41 4.50 9.24
C GLY A 345 7.91 5.87 8.78
N ILE A 346 8.85 6.77 8.47
CA ILE A 346 8.57 8.14 7.96
C ILE A 346 9.27 8.37 6.61
N GLU A 347 8.84 9.39 5.85
CA GLU A 347 9.40 9.67 4.50
C GLU A 347 10.93 9.88 4.55
N GLU A 348 11.44 10.50 5.62
CA GLU A 348 12.87 10.70 5.86
C GLU A 348 13.65 9.43 6.22
N ASP A 349 13.02 8.26 6.35
CA ASP A 349 13.74 6.99 6.50
C ASP A 349 14.19 6.40 5.16
N TYR A 350 13.50 6.75 4.07
CA TYR A 350 13.59 6.01 2.81
C TYR A 350 14.65 6.54 1.83
N ASP A 351 15.33 5.59 1.17
CA ASP A 351 16.02 5.78 -0.11
C ASP A 351 15.17 5.12 -1.22
N VAL A 352 14.79 5.87 -2.25
CA VAL A 352 14.02 5.38 -3.40
C VAL A 352 14.84 5.55 -4.67
N ILE A 353 15.21 4.44 -5.30
CA ILE A 353 16.18 4.37 -6.40
C ILE A 353 15.51 3.90 -7.69
N LYS A 354 15.77 4.57 -8.82
CA LYS A 354 15.29 4.19 -10.15
C LYS A 354 16.25 4.63 -11.27
N PRO A 355 16.05 4.19 -12.52
CA PRO A 355 16.64 4.82 -13.69
C PRO A 355 16.02 6.20 -13.97
N ASP A 356 16.84 7.21 -14.24
CA ASP A 356 16.44 8.52 -14.78
C ASP A 356 16.11 8.44 -16.28
N ASP A 357 15.71 9.58 -16.86
CA ASP A 357 15.38 9.67 -18.29
C ASP A 357 16.61 9.42 -19.21
N ASN A 358 17.83 9.63 -18.70
CA ASN A 358 19.10 9.32 -19.38
C ASN A 358 19.58 7.88 -19.16
N LYS A 359 18.76 7.03 -18.51
CA LYS A 359 19.07 5.64 -18.15
C LYS A 359 20.30 5.52 -17.23
N GLN A 360 20.37 6.41 -16.24
CA GLN A 360 21.35 6.43 -15.16
C GLN A 360 20.66 6.27 -13.80
N ILE A 361 21.35 5.70 -12.82
CA ILE A 361 20.80 5.56 -11.46
C ILE A 361 20.65 6.92 -10.78
N GLU A 362 19.43 7.22 -10.33
CA GLU A 362 19.09 8.35 -9.48
C GLU A 362 18.41 7.88 -8.17
N ALA A 363 18.39 8.77 -7.17
CA ALA A 363 17.53 8.65 -6.00
C ALA A 363 16.44 9.73 -6.09
N THR A 364 15.17 9.34 -6.17
CA THR A 364 14.05 10.31 -6.15
C THR A 364 13.70 10.76 -4.74
N SER A 365 13.99 9.93 -3.74
CA SER A 365 14.00 10.28 -2.33
C SER A 365 15.20 9.65 -1.62
N GLY A 366 15.60 10.26 -0.50
CA GLY A 366 16.76 9.86 0.27
C GLY A 366 18.09 10.14 -0.43
N ASN A 367 18.99 9.15 -0.47
CA ASN A 367 20.30 9.26 -1.10
C ASN A 367 20.84 7.90 -1.61
N LEU A 368 21.98 7.95 -2.31
CA LEU A 368 22.58 6.78 -2.98
C LEU A 368 23.56 5.96 -2.11
N ALA A 369 23.75 6.27 -0.83
CA ALA A 369 24.83 5.68 -0.02
C ALA A 369 24.68 4.16 0.18
N ALA A 370 23.47 3.68 0.52
CA ALA A 370 23.22 2.25 0.68
C ALA A 370 23.35 1.49 -0.65
N TYR A 371 22.83 2.05 -1.74
CA TYR A 371 22.92 1.45 -3.08
C TYR A 371 24.39 1.42 -3.58
N THR A 372 25.18 2.45 -3.24
CA THR A 372 26.62 2.51 -3.50
C THR A 372 27.39 1.45 -2.69
N ALA A 373 27.00 1.20 -1.44
CA ALA A 373 27.58 0.13 -0.64
C ALA A 373 27.31 -1.25 -1.25
N LEU A 374 26.08 -1.49 -1.70
CA LEU A 374 25.68 -2.72 -2.39
C LEU A 374 26.44 -2.93 -3.71
N TRP A 375 26.61 -1.87 -4.51
CA TRP A 375 27.48 -1.86 -5.70
C TRP A 375 28.95 -2.20 -5.36
N ASN A 376 29.47 -1.67 -4.26
CA ASN A 376 30.85 -1.95 -3.84
C ASN A 376 31.05 -3.44 -3.49
N SER A 377 30.14 -4.07 -2.73
CA SER A 377 30.17 -5.53 -2.53
C SER A 377 29.98 -6.31 -3.82
N CYS A 378 29.12 -5.84 -4.75
CA CYS A 378 28.92 -6.47 -6.06
C CYS A 378 30.19 -6.48 -6.94
N LYS A 379 31.01 -5.42 -6.87
CA LYS A 379 32.34 -5.36 -7.51
C LYS A 379 33.32 -6.36 -6.88
N ILE A 380 33.36 -6.46 -5.54
CA ILE A 380 34.21 -7.46 -4.85
C ILE A 380 33.79 -8.89 -5.25
N GLY A 381 32.47 -9.13 -5.34
CA GLY A 381 31.89 -10.39 -5.77
C GLY A 381 31.55 -11.33 -4.60
N PHE A 382 30.64 -12.27 -4.87
CA PHE A 382 29.96 -13.06 -3.83
C PHE A 382 30.40 -14.52 -3.75
N THR A 383 31.42 -14.94 -4.51
CA THR A 383 31.94 -16.33 -4.50
C THR A 383 32.38 -16.78 -3.10
N SER A 384 32.84 -15.87 -2.25
CA SER A 384 33.11 -16.16 -0.84
C SER A 384 31.89 -15.84 0.05
N TYR A 385 31.74 -16.61 1.13
CA TYR A 385 30.67 -16.41 2.12
C TYR A 385 30.73 -15.03 2.80
N GLY A 386 31.92 -14.43 2.93
CA GLY A 386 32.13 -13.15 3.62
C GLY A 386 31.26 -12.01 3.09
N GLU A 387 31.41 -11.65 1.81
CA GLU A 387 30.59 -10.56 1.23
C GLU A 387 29.13 -10.97 1.00
N TYR A 388 28.86 -12.26 0.73
CA TYR A 388 27.50 -12.76 0.54
C TYR A 388 26.63 -12.62 1.79
N PHE A 389 27.12 -13.05 2.96
CA PHE A 389 26.38 -12.91 4.21
C PHE A 389 26.39 -11.47 4.73
N LYS A 390 27.48 -10.72 4.51
CA LYS A 390 27.57 -9.30 4.88
C LYS A 390 26.51 -8.41 4.22
N VAL A 391 26.18 -8.59 2.93
CA VAL A 391 25.08 -7.82 2.30
C VAL A 391 23.69 -8.20 2.82
N GLN A 392 23.57 -9.30 3.56
CA GLN A 392 22.35 -9.71 4.27
C GLN A 392 22.32 -9.28 5.74
N GLY A 393 23.36 -8.59 6.24
CA GLY A 393 23.50 -8.26 7.67
C GLY A 393 23.97 -9.42 8.55
N LEU A 394 24.61 -10.44 7.96
CA LEU A 394 24.93 -11.71 8.62
C LEU A 394 26.44 -11.98 8.70
N ASN A 395 26.84 -12.75 9.70
CA ASN A 395 28.13 -13.42 9.81
C ASN A 395 28.22 -14.61 8.82
N VAL A 396 29.43 -15.13 8.61
CA VAL A 396 29.67 -16.27 7.70
C VAL A 396 29.02 -17.59 8.12
N ASP A 397 28.56 -17.69 9.37
CA ASP A 397 27.77 -18.80 9.92
C ASP A 397 26.25 -18.59 9.83
N GLY A 398 25.81 -17.48 9.21
CA GLY A 398 24.41 -17.11 9.07
C GLY A 398 23.81 -16.38 10.29
N THR A 399 24.56 -16.17 11.37
CA THR A 399 24.05 -15.43 12.54
C THR A 399 23.99 -13.92 12.27
N PRO A 400 23.05 -13.16 12.86
CA PRO A 400 22.99 -11.70 12.70
C PRO A 400 24.27 -10.98 13.15
N ASN A 401 24.73 -10.01 12.36
CA ASN A 401 25.88 -9.16 12.70
C ASN A 401 25.44 -7.70 12.87
N ILE A 402 25.47 -7.20 14.10
CA ILE A 402 25.04 -5.83 14.47
C ILE A 402 25.85 -4.70 13.82
N GLN A 403 27.01 -4.99 13.20
CA GLN A 403 27.82 -4.01 12.47
C GLN A 403 27.53 -3.99 10.96
N TYR A 404 26.83 -5.00 10.44
CA TYR A 404 26.51 -5.11 9.03
C TYR A 404 25.06 -4.71 8.79
N LYS A 405 24.83 -3.76 7.87
CA LYS A 405 23.49 -3.46 7.38
C LYS A 405 23.02 -4.58 6.46
N LYS A 406 21.78 -5.08 6.63
CA LYS A 406 21.10 -5.80 5.54
C LYS A 406 20.88 -4.81 4.40
N LEU A 407 21.59 -5.03 3.29
CA LEU A 407 21.54 -4.17 2.10
C LEU A 407 20.59 -4.70 1.05
N VAL A 408 20.26 -5.99 1.03
CA VAL A 408 19.36 -6.58 0.04
C VAL A 408 18.40 -7.56 0.69
N ASP A 409 17.13 -7.51 0.29
CA ASP A 409 16.20 -8.61 0.53
C ASP A 409 16.36 -9.65 -0.59
N LEU A 410 16.91 -10.82 -0.25
CA LEU A 410 17.19 -11.84 -1.26
C LEU A 410 15.92 -12.54 -1.77
N ASP A 411 14.90 -12.76 -0.93
CA ASP A 411 13.67 -13.41 -1.37
C ASP A 411 12.91 -12.50 -2.34
N ASN A 412 12.85 -11.20 -2.04
CA ASN A 412 12.28 -10.21 -2.93
C ASN A 412 13.07 -10.04 -4.23
N LEU A 413 14.42 -9.96 -4.16
CA LEU A 413 15.25 -9.89 -5.38
C LEU A 413 15.08 -11.13 -6.27
N ILE A 414 15.06 -12.33 -5.70
CA ILE A 414 14.90 -13.57 -6.46
C ILE A 414 13.54 -13.58 -7.15
N ASP A 415 12.46 -13.33 -6.41
CA ASP A 415 11.11 -13.37 -6.96
C ASP A 415 10.85 -12.25 -7.99
N TYR A 416 11.38 -11.05 -7.75
CA TYR A 416 11.41 -9.98 -8.75
C TYR A 416 12.05 -10.44 -10.08
N MET A 417 13.21 -11.11 -10.01
CA MET A 417 13.83 -11.68 -11.20
C MET A 417 13.00 -12.82 -11.80
N LEU A 418 12.34 -13.65 -10.99
CA LEU A 418 11.43 -14.69 -11.49
C LEU A 418 10.23 -14.10 -12.23
N THR A 419 9.65 -12.97 -11.81
CA THR A 419 8.62 -12.25 -12.58
C THR A 419 9.13 -11.88 -13.98
N ILE A 420 10.31 -11.27 -14.08
CA ILE A 420 10.92 -10.88 -15.37
C ILE A 420 11.23 -12.10 -16.24
N PHE A 421 11.74 -13.18 -15.64
CA PHE A 421 12.06 -14.42 -16.33
C PHE A 421 10.79 -15.10 -16.83
N PHE A 422 9.76 -15.21 -15.99
CA PHE A 422 8.50 -15.86 -16.33
C PHE A 422 7.72 -15.08 -17.39
N THR A 423 7.52 -13.77 -17.21
CA THR A 423 6.81 -12.91 -18.17
C THR A 423 7.61 -12.61 -19.45
N GLY A 424 8.92 -12.89 -19.45
CA GLY A 424 9.79 -12.61 -20.59
C GLY A 424 9.95 -11.10 -20.85
N ASN A 425 9.93 -10.27 -19.81
CA ASN A 425 10.06 -8.83 -19.97
C ASN A 425 11.48 -8.48 -20.47
N TYR A 426 11.57 -8.05 -21.73
CA TYR A 426 12.84 -7.70 -22.38
C TYR A 426 13.22 -6.22 -22.22
N ASP A 427 12.44 -5.43 -21.47
CA ASP A 427 12.71 -4.02 -21.19
C ASP A 427 12.88 -3.71 -19.69
N SER A 428 12.99 -4.73 -18.82
CA SER A 428 13.18 -4.57 -17.37
C SER A 428 14.05 -5.71 -16.80
N PRO A 429 14.90 -5.47 -15.77
CA PRO A 429 15.41 -4.18 -15.30
C PRO A 429 16.54 -3.65 -16.20
N VAL A 430 16.87 -4.42 -17.25
CA VAL A 430 17.88 -4.12 -18.26
C VAL A 430 17.24 -4.36 -19.62
N SER A 431 17.36 -3.35 -20.48
CA SER A 431 16.67 -3.29 -21.76
C SER A 431 17.47 -3.96 -22.89
N SER A 432 16.82 -4.86 -23.60
CA SER A 432 17.35 -5.43 -24.85
C SER A 432 17.40 -4.42 -25.99
N PHE A 433 16.63 -3.32 -25.95
CA PHE A 433 16.78 -2.21 -26.90
C PHE A 433 18.15 -1.55 -26.75
N GLY A 434 18.66 -1.48 -25.51
CA GLY A 434 20.03 -1.06 -25.20
C GLY A 434 21.05 -2.19 -25.14
N GLY A 435 20.84 -3.27 -25.91
CA GLY A 435 21.80 -4.38 -26.03
C GLY A 435 22.05 -5.16 -24.74
N ASP A 436 21.08 -5.21 -23.83
CA ASP A 436 21.18 -5.82 -22.49
C ASP A 436 22.24 -5.16 -21.57
N SER A 437 22.61 -3.89 -21.80
CA SER A 437 23.50 -3.13 -20.88
C SER A 437 22.93 -1.78 -20.45
N MET A 438 21.75 -1.39 -20.94
CA MET A 438 21.03 -0.18 -20.54
C MET A 438 20.03 -0.50 -19.43
N ILE A 439 20.10 0.18 -18.29
CA ILE A 439 19.12 0.00 -17.20
C ILE A 439 17.77 0.59 -17.57
N ASN A 440 16.68 -0.01 -17.11
CA ASN A 440 15.33 0.48 -17.38
C ASN A 440 14.30 -0.09 -16.39
N ASN A 441 13.13 0.57 -16.29
CA ASN A 441 11.87 0.04 -15.75
C ASN A 441 11.96 -0.76 -14.42
N PHE A 442 12.60 -0.20 -13.39
CA PHE A 442 12.55 -0.72 -12.02
C PHE A 442 12.53 0.40 -10.97
N PHE A 443 12.01 0.08 -9.79
CA PHE A 443 12.22 0.84 -8.55
C PHE A 443 12.87 -0.05 -7.51
N ALA A 444 13.68 0.54 -6.62
CA ALA A 444 14.20 -0.11 -5.42
C ALA A 444 14.01 0.78 -4.20
N ILE A 445 13.38 0.26 -3.15
CA ILE A 445 13.09 0.99 -1.90
C ILE A 445 13.92 0.40 -0.77
N TYR A 446 14.52 1.25 0.07
CA TYR A 446 15.26 0.87 1.27
C TYR A 446 14.94 1.82 2.43
N ASN A 447 14.44 1.28 3.55
CA ASN A 447 14.35 2.01 4.80
C ASN A 447 15.72 1.96 5.50
N ARG A 448 16.31 3.11 5.80
CA ARG A 448 17.66 3.23 6.38
C ARG A 448 17.76 2.80 7.85
N ASN A 449 16.61 2.76 8.53
CA ASN A 449 16.42 2.47 9.95
C ASN A 449 15.83 1.06 10.20
N ALA A 450 15.19 0.44 9.21
CA ALA A 450 14.75 -0.96 9.26
C ALA A 450 15.87 -1.95 8.83
N ASN A 451 15.84 -3.17 9.38
CA ASN A 451 16.81 -4.22 9.06
C ASN A 451 16.33 -5.13 7.90
N GLU A 452 15.91 -4.53 6.79
CA GLU A 452 15.18 -5.25 5.73
C GLU A 452 15.89 -5.34 4.37
N GLY A 453 16.77 -4.39 4.03
CA GLY A 453 17.46 -4.36 2.74
C GLY A 453 16.61 -3.82 1.58
N PHE A 454 17.24 -3.56 0.43
CA PHE A 454 16.54 -3.10 -0.76
C PHE A 454 15.50 -4.13 -1.23
N LYS A 455 14.26 -3.66 -1.45
CA LYS A 455 13.19 -4.38 -2.16
C LYS A 455 12.98 -3.77 -3.56
N TYR A 456 12.76 -4.60 -4.57
CA TYR A 456 12.60 -4.24 -5.98
C TYR A 456 11.17 -4.45 -6.47
N PHE A 457 10.68 -3.49 -7.26
CA PHE A 457 9.28 -3.43 -7.72
C PHE A 457 9.20 -3.48 -9.25
N ALA A 458 8.27 -4.29 -9.75
CA ALA A 458 7.95 -4.39 -11.16
C ALA A 458 7.28 -3.10 -11.66
N HIS A 459 7.75 -2.60 -12.80
CA HIS A 459 7.29 -1.37 -13.43
C HIS A 459 7.42 -1.48 -14.95
N ASP A 460 6.60 -0.74 -15.72
CA ASP A 460 6.58 -0.71 -17.21
C ASP A 460 6.87 -2.09 -17.85
N ALA A 461 5.90 -3.00 -17.63
CA ALA A 461 5.98 -4.39 -18.06
C ALA A 461 5.06 -4.73 -19.25
N GLU A 462 4.70 -3.74 -20.07
CA GLU A 462 3.98 -3.95 -21.33
C GLU A 462 4.76 -4.78 -22.36
N HIS A 463 6.11 -4.68 -22.36
CA HIS A 463 7.01 -5.47 -23.21
C HIS A 463 7.22 -6.91 -22.68
N SER A 464 6.12 -7.61 -22.41
CA SER A 464 6.09 -8.96 -21.83
C SER A 464 4.95 -9.83 -22.39
N LEU A 465 4.86 -11.09 -21.97
CA LEU A 465 3.81 -12.06 -22.33
C LEU A 465 3.61 -12.24 -23.85
N ARG A 466 4.72 -12.39 -24.58
CA ARG A 466 4.75 -12.49 -26.05
C ARG A 466 4.86 -13.95 -26.50
N THR A 467 4.01 -14.41 -27.40
CA THR A 467 4.12 -15.74 -28.03
C THR A 467 5.03 -15.70 -29.26
N THR A 468 4.85 -14.70 -30.13
CA THR A 468 5.63 -14.48 -31.35
C THR A 468 6.75 -13.47 -31.15
N SER A 469 7.81 -13.59 -31.96
CA SER A 469 8.72 -12.48 -32.23
C SER A 469 8.00 -11.45 -33.11
N GLY A 470 7.95 -10.19 -32.66
CA GLY A 470 7.31 -9.09 -33.37
C GLY A 470 8.22 -7.87 -33.48
N GLU A 471 7.64 -6.69 -33.55
CA GLU A 471 8.40 -5.43 -33.53
C GLU A 471 9.07 -5.20 -32.16
N GLY A 472 10.38 -5.43 -32.13
CA GLY A 472 11.21 -5.27 -30.94
C GLY A 472 12.40 -6.24 -30.93
N PRO A 473 13.27 -6.17 -29.91
CA PRO A 473 14.39 -7.09 -29.76
C PRO A 473 14.01 -8.43 -29.11
N GLY A 474 12.80 -8.55 -28.56
CA GLY A 474 12.32 -9.74 -27.86
C GLY A 474 11.89 -10.87 -28.80
N ILE A 475 12.22 -12.12 -28.46
CA ILE A 475 12.02 -13.30 -29.32
C ILE A 475 10.76 -14.12 -29.00
N GLY A 476 9.75 -13.49 -28.40
CA GLY A 476 8.47 -14.13 -28.10
C GLY A 476 8.55 -15.18 -27.00
N LEU A 477 7.91 -16.33 -27.24
CA LEU A 477 7.71 -17.40 -26.25
C LEU A 477 9.01 -17.95 -25.65
N TYR A 478 10.12 -17.81 -26.37
CA TYR A 478 11.45 -18.31 -26.01
C TYR A 478 12.36 -17.24 -25.38
N GLU A 479 11.86 -16.02 -25.13
CA GLU A 479 12.65 -14.94 -24.54
C GLU A 479 13.36 -15.41 -23.28
N ASN A 480 14.69 -15.25 -23.25
CA ASN A 480 15.56 -15.78 -22.20
C ASN A 480 16.20 -14.64 -21.42
N ARG A 481 15.48 -14.16 -20.40
CA ARG A 481 16.00 -13.18 -19.45
C ARG A 481 16.90 -13.80 -18.38
N VAL A 482 16.94 -15.13 -18.25
CA VAL A 482 17.75 -15.84 -17.25
C VAL A 482 19.25 -15.66 -17.51
N SER A 483 19.69 -15.72 -18.76
CA SER A 483 21.11 -15.69 -19.13
C SER A 483 21.41 -14.67 -20.22
N LEU A 484 21.71 -13.43 -19.81
CA LEU A 484 22.08 -12.34 -20.71
C LEU A 484 23.60 -12.33 -20.97
N SER A 485 24.03 -13.06 -22.00
CA SER A 485 25.44 -13.12 -22.42
C SER A 485 26.03 -11.78 -22.88
N ARG A 486 25.17 -10.79 -23.20
CA ARG A 486 25.54 -9.43 -23.62
C ARG A 486 25.65 -8.43 -22.45
N MET A 487 25.16 -8.78 -21.25
CA MET A 487 25.11 -7.84 -20.12
C MET A 487 26.50 -7.59 -19.53
N ASN A 488 26.96 -6.34 -19.56
CA ASN A 488 28.27 -5.94 -19.05
C ASN A 488 28.21 -4.60 -18.29
N ILE A 489 28.07 -4.68 -16.97
CA ILE A 489 27.93 -3.49 -16.11
C ILE A 489 29.26 -3.13 -15.45
N THR A 490 29.88 -2.05 -15.91
CA THR A 490 31.19 -1.56 -15.42
C THR A 490 31.10 -0.26 -14.61
N SER A 491 29.96 0.44 -14.67
CA SER A 491 29.73 1.73 -14.00
C SER A 491 28.60 1.64 -12.97
N PHE A 492 28.71 2.43 -11.90
CA PHE A 492 27.65 2.56 -10.89
C PHE A 492 26.33 3.08 -11.49
N ASN A 493 26.42 4.01 -12.44
CA ASN A 493 25.23 4.62 -13.06
C ASN A 493 24.40 3.60 -13.87
N SER A 494 24.91 2.40 -14.12
CA SER A 494 24.19 1.30 -14.80
C SER A 494 23.98 0.08 -13.87
N PHE A 495 24.19 0.24 -12.56
CA PHE A 495 23.97 -0.84 -11.59
C PHE A 495 22.47 -1.13 -11.39
N ASN A 496 22.09 -2.40 -11.45
CA ASN A 496 20.69 -2.85 -11.50
C ASN A 496 20.51 -4.21 -10.82
N PRO A 497 19.26 -4.59 -10.45
CA PRO A 497 18.98 -5.88 -9.80
C PRO A 497 19.39 -7.12 -10.60
N GLN A 498 19.33 -7.12 -11.93
CA GLN A 498 19.71 -8.30 -12.73
C GLN A 498 21.22 -8.53 -12.72
N TRP A 499 22.03 -7.46 -12.72
CA TRP A 499 23.47 -7.56 -12.49
C TRP A 499 23.79 -8.04 -11.08
N LEU A 500 23.07 -7.53 -10.07
CA LEU A 500 23.21 -8.00 -8.69
C LEU A 500 22.90 -9.51 -8.57
N HIS A 501 21.77 -9.96 -9.12
CA HIS A 501 21.40 -11.38 -9.22
C HIS A 501 22.49 -12.21 -9.93
N HIS A 502 22.94 -11.76 -11.10
CA HIS A 502 23.99 -12.43 -11.87
C HIS A 502 25.27 -12.62 -11.04
N ARG A 503 25.68 -11.58 -10.30
CA ARG A 503 26.88 -11.61 -9.46
C ARG A 503 26.69 -12.45 -8.20
N LEU A 504 25.49 -12.44 -7.59
CA LEU A 504 25.11 -13.31 -6.47
C LEU A 504 25.08 -14.79 -6.88
N SER A 505 24.74 -15.10 -8.13
CA SER A 505 24.71 -16.48 -8.66
C SER A 505 26.05 -17.22 -8.59
N ALA A 506 27.17 -16.51 -8.36
CA ALA A 506 28.47 -17.12 -8.10
C ALA A 506 28.59 -17.76 -6.70
N ASN A 507 27.62 -17.54 -5.79
CA ASN A 507 27.59 -18.13 -4.46
C ASN A 507 26.68 -19.38 -4.41
N PRO A 508 27.15 -20.54 -3.91
CA PRO A 508 26.33 -21.75 -3.88
C PRO A 508 25.10 -21.66 -2.95
N GLU A 509 25.15 -20.90 -1.86
CA GLU A 509 23.99 -20.70 -0.97
C GLU A 509 22.91 -19.84 -1.65
N TYR A 510 23.31 -18.82 -2.43
CA TYR A 510 22.37 -18.06 -3.24
C TYR A 510 21.69 -18.92 -4.30
N ARG A 511 22.45 -19.80 -4.96
CA ARG A 511 21.89 -20.71 -5.98
C ARG A 511 20.89 -21.69 -5.39
N LEU A 512 21.15 -22.22 -4.19
CA LEU A 512 20.19 -23.08 -3.51
C LEU A 512 18.94 -22.31 -3.11
N LYS A 513 19.08 -21.12 -2.51
CA LYS A 513 17.93 -20.26 -2.19
C LYS A 513 17.13 -19.86 -3.43
N PHE A 514 17.80 -19.63 -4.56
CA PHE A 514 17.15 -19.42 -5.85
C PHE A 514 16.35 -20.65 -6.28
N ALA A 515 16.94 -21.84 -6.20
CA ALA A 515 16.25 -23.09 -6.52
C ALA A 515 15.03 -23.35 -5.61
N ASP A 516 15.10 -22.98 -4.33
CA ASP A 516 13.99 -23.06 -3.38
C ASP A 516 12.81 -22.16 -3.81
N ARG A 517 13.07 -20.91 -4.24
CA ARG A 517 12.02 -20.04 -4.79
C ARG A 517 11.47 -20.53 -6.13
N VAL A 518 12.31 -21.10 -6.99
CA VAL A 518 11.86 -21.73 -8.24
C VAL A 518 10.90 -22.88 -7.92
N TYR A 519 11.24 -23.79 -7.00
CA TYR A 519 10.34 -24.89 -6.65
C TYR A 519 9.01 -24.39 -6.08
N LYS A 520 9.06 -23.42 -5.15
CA LYS A 520 7.88 -22.79 -4.54
C LYS A 520 6.90 -22.22 -5.59
N HIS A 521 7.39 -21.64 -6.67
CA HIS A 521 6.57 -20.88 -7.61
C HIS A 521 6.24 -21.62 -8.92
N PHE A 522 7.08 -22.55 -9.39
CA PHE A 522 6.94 -23.22 -10.69
C PHE A 522 6.26 -24.60 -10.60
N PHE A 523 6.16 -25.17 -9.41
CA PHE A 523 5.62 -26.52 -9.17
C PHE A 523 4.41 -26.43 -8.23
N ASN A 524 3.73 -27.56 -8.05
CA ASN A 524 2.72 -27.73 -7.00
C ASN A 524 1.61 -26.65 -7.14
N ASP A 525 1.23 -25.94 -6.07
CA ASP A 525 0.22 -24.87 -6.11
C ASP A 525 0.81 -23.48 -6.45
N GLY A 526 2.08 -23.42 -6.90
CA GLY A 526 2.83 -22.18 -7.16
C GLY A 526 2.25 -21.32 -8.27
N VAL A 527 2.36 -19.99 -8.15
CA VAL A 527 1.67 -19.03 -9.05
C VAL A 527 2.13 -19.09 -10.52
N MET A 528 3.38 -19.51 -10.77
CA MET A 528 3.96 -19.65 -12.12
C MET A 528 3.68 -21.03 -12.75
N THR A 529 2.82 -21.84 -12.13
CA THR A 529 2.22 -23.00 -12.80
C THR A 529 1.18 -22.56 -13.84
N PRO A 530 0.92 -23.34 -14.90
CA PRO A 530 -0.01 -22.95 -15.95
C PRO A 530 -1.43 -22.65 -15.45
N SER A 531 -1.96 -23.47 -14.53
CA SER A 531 -3.30 -23.29 -13.98
C SER A 531 -3.45 -21.97 -13.21
N LYS A 532 -2.51 -21.67 -12.30
CA LYS A 532 -2.54 -20.44 -11.49
C LYS A 532 -2.33 -19.18 -12.34
N SER A 533 -1.35 -19.18 -13.22
CA SER A 533 -1.09 -18.04 -14.11
C SER A 533 -2.26 -17.76 -15.06
N ILE A 534 -2.89 -18.81 -15.62
CA ILE A 534 -4.10 -18.66 -16.43
C ILE A 534 -5.25 -18.08 -15.58
N SER A 535 -5.48 -18.60 -14.37
CA SER A 535 -6.55 -18.10 -13.49
C SER A 535 -6.35 -16.63 -13.11
N LEU A 536 -5.12 -16.23 -12.75
CA LEU A 536 -4.78 -14.86 -12.39
C LEU A 536 -4.97 -13.89 -13.57
N PHE A 537 -4.47 -14.25 -14.76
CA PHE A 537 -4.62 -13.41 -15.95
C PHE A 537 -6.09 -13.29 -16.40
N LYS A 538 -6.85 -14.40 -16.36
CA LYS A 538 -8.28 -14.39 -16.72
C LYS A 538 -9.14 -13.60 -15.72
N ALA A 539 -8.75 -13.50 -14.45
CA ALA A 539 -9.43 -12.63 -13.50
C ALA A 539 -9.38 -11.17 -13.95
N ARG A 540 -8.19 -10.65 -14.30
CA ARG A 540 -8.03 -9.30 -14.85
C ARG A 540 -8.70 -9.11 -16.20
N ALA A 541 -8.66 -10.11 -17.09
CA ALA A 541 -9.39 -10.03 -18.36
C ALA A 541 -10.90 -9.88 -18.15
N LYS A 542 -11.48 -10.61 -17.19
CA LYS A 542 -12.91 -10.55 -16.86
C LYS A 542 -13.32 -9.19 -16.27
N GLU A 543 -12.45 -8.50 -15.53
CA GLU A 543 -12.73 -7.16 -14.99
C GLU A 543 -13.03 -6.12 -16.09
N ILE A 544 -12.44 -6.27 -17.28
CA ILE A 544 -12.53 -5.27 -18.36
C ILE A 544 -13.20 -5.77 -19.65
N GLU A 545 -13.55 -7.05 -19.74
CA GLU A 545 -14.07 -7.68 -20.98
C GLU A 545 -15.16 -6.84 -21.64
N MET A 546 -16.18 -6.41 -20.88
CA MET A 546 -17.25 -5.57 -21.44
C MET A 546 -16.76 -4.14 -21.73
N ALA A 547 -15.95 -3.55 -20.84
CA ALA A 547 -15.45 -2.17 -20.96
C ALA A 547 -14.55 -1.94 -22.20
N ILE A 548 -13.89 -3.00 -22.71
CA ILE A 548 -13.07 -2.93 -23.93
C ILE A 548 -13.88 -2.52 -25.17
N ILE A 549 -15.21 -2.76 -25.21
CA ILE A 549 -16.05 -2.27 -26.31
C ILE A 549 -16.01 -0.73 -26.40
N GLY A 550 -15.99 -0.04 -25.25
CA GLY A 550 -15.84 1.42 -25.19
C GLY A 550 -14.45 1.90 -25.62
N GLU A 551 -13.40 1.12 -25.33
CA GLU A 551 -12.04 1.39 -25.83
C GLU A 551 -11.95 1.19 -27.35
N SER A 552 -12.58 0.15 -27.89
CA SER A 552 -12.68 -0.10 -29.34
C SER A 552 -13.39 1.05 -30.04
N ALA A 553 -14.56 1.45 -29.53
CA ALA A 553 -15.35 2.53 -30.12
C ALA A 553 -14.67 3.91 -29.99
N ARG A 554 -13.72 4.09 -29.06
CA ARG A 554 -13.03 5.37 -28.88
C ARG A 554 -11.69 5.47 -29.61
N TRP A 555 -10.95 4.38 -29.74
CA TRP A 555 -9.56 4.40 -30.22
C TRP A 555 -9.20 3.26 -31.20
N GLY A 556 -10.14 2.38 -31.56
CA GLY A 556 -9.88 1.24 -32.43
C GLY A 556 -9.58 1.62 -33.88
N ASP A 557 -10.08 2.77 -34.34
CA ASP A 557 -9.95 3.31 -35.71
C ASP A 557 -8.73 4.24 -35.90
N THR A 558 -8.12 4.71 -34.80
CA THR A 558 -7.13 5.81 -34.81
C THR A 558 -5.95 5.55 -35.75
N TYR A 559 -5.50 4.29 -35.85
CA TYR A 559 -4.40 3.85 -36.73
C TYR A 559 -4.70 2.58 -37.53
N TYR A 560 -5.95 2.10 -37.55
CA TYR A 560 -6.30 0.83 -38.17
C TYR A 560 -7.72 0.88 -38.77
N SER A 561 -7.92 0.28 -39.95
CA SER A 561 -9.21 0.26 -40.65
C SER A 561 -9.43 -1.09 -41.34
N PRO A 562 -10.56 -1.80 -41.10
CA PRO A 562 -11.62 -1.46 -40.14
C PRO A 562 -11.10 -1.43 -38.69
N ALA A 563 -11.81 -0.73 -37.81
CA ALA A 563 -11.35 -0.50 -36.44
C ALA A 563 -11.07 -1.78 -35.65
N ARG A 564 -10.13 -1.72 -34.71
CA ARG A 564 -9.87 -2.80 -33.76
C ARG A 564 -11.01 -2.95 -32.76
N THR A 565 -11.42 -4.19 -32.52
CA THR A 565 -12.60 -4.54 -31.71
C THR A 565 -12.28 -5.54 -30.60
N LYS A 566 -13.18 -5.64 -29.61
CA LYS A 566 -13.11 -6.67 -28.56
C LYS A 566 -12.88 -8.07 -29.14
N ASP A 567 -13.73 -8.51 -30.07
CA ASP A 567 -13.78 -9.90 -30.52
C ASP A 567 -12.80 -10.22 -31.65
N ASN A 568 -12.38 -9.23 -32.45
CA ASN A 568 -11.42 -9.45 -33.55
C ASN A 568 -9.96 -9.28 -33.10
N ASP A 569 -9.68 -8.55 -32.02
CA ASP A 569 -8.33 -8.11 -31.66
C ASP A 569 -7.97 -8.41 -30.20
N TRP A 570 -8.69 -7.82 -29.24
CA TRP A 570 -8.35 -7.93 -27.81
C TRP A 570 -8.55 -9.36 -27.26
N LEU A 571 -9.69 -9.97 -27.55
CA LEU A 571 -10.01 -11.33 -27.10
C LEU A 571 -9.08 -12.37 -27.75
N PRO A 572 -8.72 -12.29 -29.05
CA PRO A 572 -7.62 -13.06 -29.62
C PRO A 572 -6.27 -12.87 -28.91
N ALA A 573 -5.86 -11.63 -28.60
CA ALA A 573 -4.60 -11.38 -27.87
C ALA A 573 -4.60 -11.97 -26.44
N VAL A 574 -5.73 -11.86 -25.72
CA VAL A 574 -5.94 -12.51 -24.42
C VAL A 574 -5.89 -14.04 -24.54
N ASN A 575 -6.57 -14.60 -25.54
CA ASN A 575 -6.61 -16.04 -25.79
C ASN A 575 -5.27 -16.61 -26.23
N ASP A 576 -4.45 -15.86 -26.95
CA ASP A 576 -3.11 -16.29 -27.35
C ASP A 576 -2.19 -16.47 -26.12
N ILE A 577 -2.21 -15.52 -25.17
CA ILE A 577 -1.48 -15.67 -23.90
C ILE A 577 -2.02 -16.86 -23.09
N VAL A 578 -3.34 -16.98 -22.96
CA VAL A 578 -3.98 -18.05 -22.16
C VAL A 578 -3.76 -19.44 -22.75
N ASN A 579 -3.81 -19.61 -24.07
CA ASN A 579 -3.80 -20.92 -24.73
C ASN A 579 -2.42 -21.32 -25.27
N ASN A 580 -1.54 -20.35 -25.58
CA ASN A 580 -0.24 -20.62 -26.21
C ASN A 580 0.96 -20.18 -25.36
N TYR A 581 0.83 -19.17 -24.49
CA TYR A 581 1.94 -18.72 -23.62
C TYR A 581 2.02 -19.53 -22.33
N PHE A 582 1.03 -19.40 -21.44
CA PHE A 582 1.08 -20.01 -20.10
C PHE A 582 1.18 -21.55 -20.08
N PRO A 583 0.56 -22.31 -20.99
CA PRO A 583 0.66 -23.79 -20.98
C PRO A 583 2.07 -24.35 -21.15
N VAL A 584 3.03 -23.56 -21.66
CA VAL A 584 4.40 -24.01 -21.93
C VAL A 584 5.49 -23.15 -21.31
N ARG A 585 5.20 -21.89 -20.92
CA ARG A 585 6.21 -20.94 -20.42
C ARG A 585 6.95 -21.44 -19.19
N THR A 586 6.25 -22.07 -18.24
CA THR A 586 6.84 -22.66 -17.02
C THR A 586 7.99 -23.61 -17.35
N ASN A 587 7.77 -24.53 -18.31
CA ASN A 587 8.77 -25.52 -18.74
C ASN A 587 9.93 -24.89 -19.54
N ILE A 588 9.65 -23.86 -20.35
CA ILE A 588 10.69 -23.12 -21.09
C ILE A 588 11.64 -22.43 -20.12
N VAL A 589 11.11 -21.69 -19.14
CA VAL A 589 11.93 -20.96 -18.16
C VAL A 589 12.63 -21.92 -17.20
N LEU A 590 12.00 -23.03 -16.79
CA LEU A 590 12.66 -24.10 -16.03
C LEU A 590 13.86 -24.70 -16.81
N SER A 591 13.73 -24.90 -18.13
CA SER A 591 14.83 -25.36 -18.99
C SER A 591 15.96 -24.34 -19.09
N GLN A 592 15.64 -23.04 -19.14
CA GLN A 592 16.63 -21.96 -19.10
C GLN A 592 17.36 -21.90 -17.74
N LEU A 593 16.63 -22.08 -16.63
CA LEU A 593 17.17 -22.11 -15.27
C LEU A 593 18.08 -23.32 -15.02
N LEU A 594 17.70 -24.51 -15.49
CA LEU A 594 18.55 -25.72 -15.48
C LEU A 594 19.84 -25.49 -16.29
N SER A 595 19.72 -24.89 -17.49
CA SER A 595 20.89 -24.56 -18.34
C SER A 595 21.82 -23.52 -17.69
N ALA A 596 21.26 -22.59 -16.92
CA ALA A 596 22.00 -21.63 -16.09
C ALA A 596 22.48 -22.24 -14.75
N ASN A 597 22.14 -23.51 -14.45
CA ASN A 597 22.36 -24.21 -13.18
C ASN A 597 21.78 -23.47 -11.95
N LEU A 598 20.75 -22.64 -12.17
CA LEU A 598 20.01 -21.89 -11.14
C LEU A 598 18.86 -22.71 -10.52
N TYR A 599 18.60 -23.90 -11.08
CA TYR A 599 17.73 -24.92 -10.50
C TYR A 599 18.47 -26.26 -10.50
N ALA A 600 18.19 -27.11 -9.50
CA ALA A 600 18.88 -28.38 -9.31
C ALA A 600 18.34 -29.49 -10.22
N THR A 601 19.17 -30.45 -10.60
CA THR A 601 18.76 -31.69 -11.26
C THR A 601 18.27 -32.77 -10.29
N VAL A 602 18.55 -32.61 -9.00
CA VAL A 602 18.03 -33.48 -7.94
C VAL A 602 16.62 -33.00 -7.58
N ASN A 603 15.62 -33.85 -7.83
CA ASN A 603 14.23 -33.53 -7.56
C ASN A 603 13.93 -33.50 -6.05
N PRO A 604 13.14 -32.53 -5.54
CA PRO A 604 12.68 -32.55 -4.16
C PRO A 604 11.80 -33.76 -3.84
N PRO A 605 11.65 -34.16 -2.57
CA PRO A 605 10.82 -35.30 -2.17
C PRO A 605 9.33 -35.07 -2.46
N ASP A 606 8.58 -36.13 -2.73
CA ASP A 606 7.11 -36.07 -2.81
C ASP A 606 6.48 -36.34 -1.43
N PHE A 607 5.35 -35.68 -1.15
CA PHE A 607 4.54 -35.89 0.05
C PHE A 607 3.18 -36.47 -0.32
N SER A 608 2.66 -37.42 0.48
CA SER A 608 1.36 -38.06 0.22
C SER A 608 0.60 -38.46 1.48
N ILE A 609 -0.73 -38.41 1.42
CA ILE A 609 -1.66 -38.97 2.42
C ILE A 609 -2.34 -40.18 1.78
N GLY A 610 -2.06 -41.37 2.30
CA GLY A 610 -2.42 -42.61 1.61
C GLY A 610 -1.77 -42.66 0.22
N ASP A 611 -2.57 -42.86 -0.82
CA ASP A 611 -2.11 -42.90 -2.22
C ASP A 611 -2.19 -41.53 -2.93
N GLN A 612 -2.65 -40.46 -2.26
CA GLN A 612 -2.78 -39.13 -2.86
C GLN A 612 -1.52 -38.28 -2.60
N THR A 613 -0.78 -37.94 -3.65
CA THR A 613 0.26 -36.89 -3.62
C THR A 613 -0.36 -35.54 -3.31
N ILE A 614 0.29 -34.78 -2.43
CA ILE A 614 -0.09 -33.41 -2.07
C ILE A 614 0.65 -32.45 -2.99
N THR A 615 -0.09 -31.48 -3.54
CA THR A 615 0.45 -30.39 -4.35
C THR A 615 0.20 -29.02 -3.73
N GLU A 616 -0.51 -28.97 -2.62
CA GLU A 616 -0.86 -27.77 -1.88
C GLU A 616 0.27 -27.40 -0.89
N THR A 617 0.44 -26.10 -0.63
CA THR A 617 1.39 -25.61 0.40
C THR A 617 0.95 -25.93 1.83
N SER A 618 -0.30 -26.38 2.01
CA SER A 618 -0.81 -26.91 3.26
C SER A 618 -1.82 -28.04 3.03
N ALA A 619 -1.89 -28.99 3.96
CA ALA A 619 -2.87 -30.08 3.93
C ALA A 619 -3.45 -30.34 5.32
N SER A 620 -4.69 -30.84 5.38
CA SER A 620 -5.40 -31.12 6.64
C SER A 620 -5.40 -32.62 6.96
N ILE A 621 -5.01 -32.98 8.19
CA ILE A 621 -5.00 -34.36 8.70
C ILE A 621 -5.93 -34.42 9.93
N VAL A 622 -7.20 -34.76 9.68
CA VAL A 622 -8.25 -34.80 10.72
C VAL A 622 -7.95 -35.91 11.73
N GLY A 623 -7.81 -35.55 13.01
CA GLY A 623 -7.51 -36.48 14.10
C GLY A 623 -6.03 -36.91 14.21
N GLY A 624 -5.15 -36.32 13.39
CA GLY A 624 -3.76 -36.76 13.26
C GLY A 624 -3.64 -38.02 12.38
N GLY A 625 -2.42 -38.36 12.00
CA GLY A 625 -2.20 -39.45 11.05
C GLY A 625 -0.74 -39.62 10.63
N LYS A 626 -0.54 -40.07 9.40
CA LYS A 626 0.78 -40.26 8.81
C LYS A 626 0.89 -39.56 7.45
N ILE A 627 2.02 -38.93 7.21
CA ILE A 627 2.45 -38.47 5.90
C ILE A 627 3.50 -39.44 5.36
N LYS A 628 3.28 -39.93 4.16
CA LYS A 628 4.27 -40.68 3.39
C LYS A 628 5.19 -39.69 2.68
N ILE A 629 6.49 -39.89 2.80
CA ILE A 629 7.52 -39.12 2.09
C ILE A 629 8.31 -40.08 1.20
N SER A 630 8.51 -39.70 -0.06
CA SER A 630 9.21 -40.54 -1.04
C SER A 630 10.26 -39.77 -1.83
N ASN A 631 11.43 -40.39 -2.00
CA ASN A 631 12.44 -40.01 -2.98
C ASN A 631 11.90 -40.29 -4.41
N PRO A 632 11.72 -39.27 -5.28
CA PRO A 632 11.38 -39.50 -6.69
C PRO A 632 12.59 -39.91 -7.55
N HIS A 633 13.81 -39.90 -7.00
CA HIS A 633 15.06 -40.12 -7.71
C HIS A 633 15.67 -41.52 -7.48
N ARG A 634 14.86 -42.48 -7.00
CA ARG A 634 15.33 -43.84 -6.64
C ARG A 634 16.04 -44.55 -7.80
N PRO A 635 17.09 -45.36 -7.49
CA PRO A 635 17.62 -45.66 -6.17
C PRO A 635 18.69 -44.66 -5.67
N ASP A 636 18.80 -43.49 -6.30
CA ASP A 636 19.89 -42.54 -6.03
C ASP A 636 19.49 -41.45 -5.03
N GLY A 637 20.38 -41.20 -4.07
CA GLY A 637 20.19 -40.22 -3.00
C GLY A 637 19.34 -40.69 -1.82
N THR A 638 19.14 -39.81 -0.84
CA THR A 638 18.28 -40.04 0.34
C THR A 638 17.45 -38.80 0.65
N VAL A 639 16.30 -38.96 1.30
CA VAL A 639 15.49 -37.84 1.78
C VAL A 639 15.88 -37.47 3.21
N VAL A 640 16.20 -36.19 3.41
CA VAL A 640 16.51 -35.61 4.71
C VAL A 640 15.43 -34.60 5.05
N TYR A 641 14.83 -34.69 6.25
CA TYR A 641 13.68 -33.89 6.63
C TYR A 641 13.71 -33.40 8.07
N THR A 642 12.84 -32.43 8.37
CA THR A 642 12.61 -31.82 9.69
C THR A 642 11.11 -31.60 9.88
N ILE A 643 10.64 -31.61 11.13
CA ILE A 643 9.23 -31.39 11.51
C ILE A 643 9.04 -30.16 12.43
N ASP A 644 10.11 -29.42 12.68
CA ASP A 644 10.16 -28.21 13.51
C ASP A 644 10.20 -26.91 12.66
N GLY A 645 10.07 -27.03 11.33
CA GLY A 645 10.17 -25.91 10.40
C GLY A 645 11.58 -25.37 10.15
N THR A 646 12.64 -26.00 10.70
CA THR A 646 14.04 -25.68 10.33
C THR A 646 14.38 -26.22 8.93
N ASP A 647 15.48 -25.77 8.31
CA ASP A 647 15.93 -26.39 7.05
C ASP A 647 16.68 -27.70 7.38
N PRO A 648 16.41 -28.84 6.70
CA PRO A 648 17.18 -30.07 6.88
C PRO A 648 18.67 -29.94 6.54
N ARG A 649 19.08 -28.86 5.85
CA ARG A 649 20.46 -28.55 5.47
C ARG A 649 20.94 -27.27 6.17
N VAL A 650 22.17 -27.27 6.69
CA VAL A 650 22.85 -26.04 7.15
C VAL A 650 23.77 -25.45 6.07
N ILE A 651 24.16 -24.18 6.26
CA ILE A 651 25.13 -23.48 5.40
C ILE A 651 26.38 -24.34 5.20
N GLY A 652 26.87 -24.43 3.95
CA GLY A 652 27.98 -25.34 3.58
C GLY A 652 27.54 -26.75 3.18
N GLY A 653 26.27 -27.12 3.39
CA GLY A 653 25.67 -28.32 2.81
C GLY A 653 25.79 -29.61 3.61
N THR A 654 26.07 -29.52 4.92
CA THR A 654 25.90 -30.66 5.83
C THR A 654 24.45 -30.78 6.32
N ILE A 655 24.07 -31.97 6.77
CA ILE A 655 22.76 -32.27 7.37
C ILE A 655 22.63 -31.50 8.70
N SER A 656 21.47 -30.88 8.94
CA SER A 656 21.15 -30.21 10.20
C SER A 656 21.06 -31.20 11.37
N LYS A 657 21.42 -30.75 12.58
CA LYS A 657 21.30 -31.56 13.80
C LYS A 657 19.85 -31.84 14.21
N THR A 658 18.90 -31.04 13.72
CA THR A 658 17.45 -31.23 13.91
C THR A 658 16.83 -32.16 12.87
N ALA A 659 17.59 -32.52 11.83
CA ALA A 659 17.10 -33.29 10.71
C ALA A 659 17.24 -34.80 10.89
N VAL A 660 16.37 -35.54 10.21
CA VAL A 660 16.35 -37.00 10.17
C VAL A 660 16.60 -37.44 8.73
N ASP A 661 17.53 -38.39 8.55
CA ASP A 661 17.71 -39.14 7.31
C ASP A 661 16.66 -40.26 7.26
N GLY A 662 15.71 -40.15 6.33
CA GLY A 662 14.58 -41.08 6.19
C GLY A 662 14.81 -42.19 5.18
N GLY A 663 15.91 -42.17 4.42
CA GLY A 663 16.10 -43.08 3.29
C GLY A 663 15.22 -42.72 2.09
N ASP A 664 14.85 -43.74 1.30
CA ASP A 664 14.04 -43.53 0.10
C ASP A 664 12.54 -43.41 0.36
N GLU A 665 11.95 -44.21 1.26
CA GLU A 665 10.52 -44.15 1.62
C GLU A 665 10.30 -44.38 3.09
N PHE A 666 9.45 -43.54 3.69
CA PHE A 666 9.08 -43.66 5.09
C PHE A 666 7.78 -42.91 5.36
N GLU A 667 7.21 -43.14 6.54
CA GLU A 667 6.05 -42.42 7.03
C GLU A 667 6.44 -41.61 8.28
N VAL A 668 5.98 -40.36 8.35
CA VAL A 668 6.12 -39.48 9.52
C VAL A 668 4.76 -39.39 10.21
N ALA A 669 4.72 -39.64 11.52
CA ALA A 669 3.51 -39.46 12.32
C ALA A 669 3.29 -37.96 12.64
N VAL A 670 2.08 -37.46 12.41
CA VAL A 670 1.71 -36.05 12.51
C VAL A 670 0.46 -35.94 13.37
N ASN A 671 0.67 -35.60 14.65
CA ASN A 671 -0.38 -35.58 15.69
C ASN A 671 -0.75 -34.18 16.17
N GLN A 672 -0.08 -33.15 15.63
CA GLN A 672 -0.30 -31.73 15.87
C GLN A 672 0.07 -30.97 14.59
N THR A 673 -0.32 -29.70 14.47
CA THR A 673 0.07 -28.89 13.30
C THR A 673 1.60 -28.80 13.20
N THR A 674 2.14 -29.09 12.01
CA THR A 674 3.57 -29.35 11.78
C THR A 674 4.03 -28.66 10.50
N ILE A 675 5.17 -27.95 10.54
CA ILE A 675 5.88 -27.53 9.32
C ILE A 675 6.87 -28.64 8.95
N LEU A 676 6.54 -29.40 7.91
CA LEU A 676 7.41 -30.42 7.36
C LEU A 676 8.28 -29.79 6.26
N LYS A 677 9.61 -29.90 6.41
CA LYS A 677 10.60 -29.45 5.44
C LYS A 677 11.51 -30.58 5.05
N ALA A 678 11.60 -30.87 3.75
CA ALA A 678 12.40 -31.98 3.23
C ALA A 678 13.20 -31.58 1.99
N ARG A 679 14.36 -32.23 1.83
CA ARG A 679 15.22 -32.15 0.64
C ARG A 679 15.74 -33.55 0.31
N THR A 680 15.98 -33.81 -0.97
CA THR A 680 16.72 -34.98 -1.44
C THR A 680 18.21 -34.64 -1.50
N LEU A 681 19.06 -35.48 -0.94
CA LEU A 681 20.52 -35.39 -0.99
C LEU A 681 21.07 -36.54 -1.85
N ASN A 682 21.63 -36.21 -3.02
CA ASN A 682 22.33 -37.17 -3.88
C ASN A 682 23.83 -36.83 -3.94
N GLY A 683 24.65 -37.65 -3.27
CA GLY A 683 26.08 -37.38 -3.09
C GLY A 683 26.31 -36.11 -2.26
N THR A 684 26.75 -35.03 -2.92
CA THR A 684 26.88 -33.68 -2.32
C THR A 684 25.83 -32.69 -2.85
N SER A 685 24.95 -33.14 -3.75
CA SER A 685 23.97 -32.30 -4.43
C SER A 685 22.64 -32.36 -3.70
N TRP A 686 22.15 -31.19 -3.28
CA TRP A 686 20.86 -31.03 -2.62
C TRP A 686 19.79 -30.59 -3.64
N SER A 687 18.57 -31.11 -3.48
CA SER A 687 17.39 -30.57 -4.14
C SER A 687 17.01 -29.19 -3.59
N ALA A 688 16.12 -28.51 -4.32
CA ALA A 688 15.30 -27.45 -3.74
C ALA A 688 14.49 -27.96 -2.53
N LEU A 689 14.07 -27.06 -1.66
CA LEU A 689 13.27 -27.33 -0.47
C LEU A 689 11.81 -27.62 -0.85
N HIS A 690 11.28 -28.77 -0.42
CA HIS A 690 9.84 -28.96 -0.33
C HIS A 690 9.39 -28.66 1.10
N GLU A 691 8.54 -27.65 1.26
CA GLU A 691 7.93 -27.23 2.52
C GLU A 691 6.41 -27.41 2.44
N ILE A 692 5.80 -27.97 3.49
CA ILE A 692 4.35 -28.08 3.64
C ILE A 692 3.92 -27.83 5.09
N VAL A 693 2.82 -27.11 5.27
CA VAL A 693 2.15 -26.97 6.57
C VAL A 693 1.07 -28.05 6.69
N LEU A 694 1.26 -28.98 7.61
CA LEU A 694 0.35 -30.09 7.89
C LEU A 694 -0.53 -29.70 9.07
N ASN A 695 -1.75 -29.27 8.78
CA ASN A 695 -2.73 -28.83 9.77
C ASN A 695 -3.42 -30.02 10.42
N VAL A 696 -3.37 -30.12 11.75
CA VAL A 696 -4.11 -31.11 12.53
C VAL A 696 -5.18 -30.40 13.34
N ASN A 697 -6.37 -31.00 13.45
CA ASN A 697 -7.45 -30.39 14.21
C ASN A 697 -7.09 -30.30 15.71
N ALA A 698 -7.12 -29.08 16.26
CA ALA A 698 -6.85 -28.81 17.66
C ALA A 698 -8.17 -28.64 18.43
N ASP A 699 -8.28 -29.25 19.62
CA ASP A 699 -9.44 -29.04 20.50
C ASP A 699 -9.35 -27.67 21.19
N LEU A 700 -9.86 -26.65 20.49
CA LEU A 700 -9.83 -25.26 20.93
C LEU A 700 -11.07 -24.85 21.75
N LYS A 701 -11.87 -25.80 22.28
CA LYS A 701 -13.10 -25.48 23.04
C LYS A 701 -12.88 -24.62 24.29
N ASN A 702 -11.66 -24.61 24.82
CA ASN A 702 -11.23 -23.83 25.98
C ASN A 702 -10.62 -22.47 25.60
N LEU A 703 -10.47 -22.16 24.30
CA LEU A 703 -10.16 -20.81 23.85
C LEU A 703 -11.44 -19.98 23.95
N LYS A 704 -11.36 -18.83 24.61
CA LYS A 704 -12.50 -17.94 24.83
C LYS A 704 -12.13 -16.51 24.53
N VAL A 705 -13.05 -15.76 23.92
CA VAL A 705 -12.96 -14.30 23.89
C VAL A 705 -13.26 -13.78 25.29
N THR A 706 -12.40 -12.91 25.82
CA THR A 706 -12.56 -12.30 27.15
C THR A 706 -12.76 -10.80 27.11
N GLU A 707 -12.21 -10.11 26.10
CA GLU A 707 -12.28 -8.67 25.94
C GLU A 707 -12.25 -8.25 24.46
N ILE A 708 -13.04 -7.25 24.09
CA ILE A 708 -13.03 -6.56 22.80
C ILE A 708 -12.99 -5.06 23.07
N HIS A 709 -12.05 -4.33 22.46
CA HIS A 709 -12.05 -2.86 22.50
C HIS A 709 -12.26 -2.32 21.10
N TYR A 710 -13.51 -2.41 20.61
CA TYR A 710 -13.97 -1.61 19.48
C TYR A 710 -14.17 -0.15 19.93
N HIS A 711 -14.08 0.79 18.98
CA HIS A 711 -14.18 2.22 19.20
C HIS A 711 -13.51 2.79 20.50
N PRO A 712 -12.17 2.69 20.67
CA PRO A 712 -11.49 3.24 21.83
C PRO A 712 -11.64 4.77 22.00
N LEU A 713 -11.22 5.28 23.15
CA LEU A 713 -11.17 6.73 23.39
C LEU A 713 -10.04 7.38 22.56
N ASP A 714 -10.38 8.40 21.78
CA ASP A 714 -9.41 9.22 21.02
C ASP A 714 -8.54 10.06 21.98
N ASN A 715 -7.28 10.32 21.61
CA ASN A 715 -6.37 11.24 22.30
C ASN A 715 -6.13 12.57 21.55
N GLY A 716 -6.74 12.75 20.37
CA GLY A 716 -6.65 13.94 19.51
C GLY A 716 -5.35 14.05 18.70
N ALA A 717 -4.47 13.05 18.76
CA ALA A 717 -3.20 13.00 18.04
C ALA A 717 -3.07 11.76 17.15
N ILE A 718 -3.70 10.65 17.55
CA ILE A 718 -3.68 9.35 16.89
C ILE A 718 -5.13 8.86 16.83
N ASN A 719 -5.57 8.37 15.66
CA ASN A 719 -6.94 7.87 15.46
C ASN A 719 -7.26 6.77 16.49
N ASN A 720 -8.49 6.74 16.99
CA ASN A 720 -8.87 5.77 18.02
C ASN A 720 -8.82 4.32 17.54
N SER A 721 -9.01 4.07 16.24
CA SER A 721 -8.89 2.73 15.66
C SER A 721 -7.49 2.12 15.79
N GLU A 722 -6.42 2.91 15.97
CA GLU A 722 -5.04 2.45 16.23
C GLU A 722 -4.86 1.82 17.63
N TYR A 723 -5.89 1.85 18.47
CA TYR A 723 -5.85 1.33 19.84
C TYR A 723 -6.80 0.14 20.05
N GLU A 724 -7.45 -0.33 18.99
CA GLU A 724 -8.36 -1.46 19.07
C GLU A 724 -7.62 -2.77 19.37
N PHE A 725 -8.32 -3.67 20.05
CA PHE A 725 -7.81 -5.02 20.27
C PHE A 725 -8.91 -6.06 20.52
N LEU A 726 -8.52 -7.32 20.33
CA LEU A 726 -9.28 -8.52 20.69
C LEU A 726 -8.43 -9.40 21.61
N GLU A 727 -9.00 -9.84 22.72
CA GLU A 727 -8.35 -10.74 23.68
C GLU A 727 -8.96 -12.15 23.67
N LEU A 728 -8.08 -13.14 23.57
CA LEU A 728 -8.39 -14.55 23.73
C LEU A 728 -7.68 -15.14 24.96
N LYS A 729 -8.37 -15.96 25.73
CA LYS A 729 -7.84 -16.67 26.89
C LYS A 729 -7.97 -18.18 26.73
N ASN A 730 -6.96 -18.93 27.17
CA ASN A 730 -7.10 -20.37 27.41
C ASN A 730 -7.68 -20.60 28.81
N THR A 731 -8.98 -20.90 28.90
CA THR A 731 -9.68 -21.18 30.16
C THR A 731 -9.52 -22.64 30.64
N GLY A 732 -8.69 -23.43 29.96
CA GLY A 732 -8.45 -24.84 30.24
C GLY A 732 -7.26 -25.10 31.17
N ASN A 733 -6.94 -26.38 31.33
CA ASN A 733 -5.81 -26.88 32.14
C ASN A 733 -4.69 -27.52 31.28
N VAL A 734 -4.77 -27.43 29.96
CA VAL A 734 -3.77 -27.91 28.99
C VAL A 734 -3.43 -26.79 28.00
N PRO A 735 -2.19 -26.68 27.49
CA PRO A 735 -1.85 -25.74 26.44
C PRO A 735 -2.70 -25.95 25.18
N LEU A 736 -3.10 -24.86 24.53
CA LEU A 736 -3.82 -24.87 23.25
C LEU A 736 -2.88 -24.50 22.12
N ASN A 737 -2.78 -25.36 21.11
CA ASN A 737 -2.01 -25.07 19.90
C ASN A 737 -2.92 -24.32 18.89
N LEU A 738 -2.61 -23.05 18.64
CA LEU A 738 -3.40 -22.17 17.77
C LEU A 738 -2.88 -22.12 16.33
N SER A 739 -1.83 -22.88 15.99
CA SER A 739 -1.19 -22.87 14.67
C SER A 739 -2.19 -22.94 13.51
N SER A 740 -2.13 -21.97 12.60
CA SER A 740 -3.00 -21.86 11.42
C SER A 740 -4.49 -21.63 11.71
N ALA A 741 -4.91 -21.44 12.97
CA ALA A 741 -6.24 -20.91 13.26
C ALA A 741 -6.32 -19.46 12.74
N LYS A 742 -7.47 -19.06 12.21
CA LYS A 742 -7.60 -17.78 11.50
C LYS A 742 -8.99 -17.18 11.65
N PHE A 743 -9.04 -15.86 11.59
CA PHE A 743 -10.29 -15.14 11.48
C PHE A 743 -10.78 -15.19 10.03
N VAL A 744 -12.10 -15.34 9.86
CA VAL A 744 -12.76 -15.39 8.54
C VAL A 744 -13.88 -14.34 8.40
N GLU A 745 -14.27 -13.74 9.52
CA GLU A 745 -15.15 -12.56 9.63
C GLU A 745 -14.63 -11.71 10.81
N GLY A 746 -14.78 -10.39 10.73
CA GLY A 746 -14.14 -9.42 11.61
C GLY A 746 -12.79 -8.95 11.05
N ILE A 747 -11.76 -9.12 11.87
CA ILE A 747 -10.36 -8.78 11.59
C ILE A 747 -9.68 -9.76 10.61
N ASP A 748 -8.62 -9.31 9.94
CA ASP A 748 -7.74 -10.17 9.13
C ASP A 748 -6.53 -10.61 9.97
N TYR A 749 -6.60 -11.83 10.49
CA TYR A 749 -5.49 -12.40 11.26
C TYR A 749 -5.45 -13.93 11.17
N SER A 750 -4.23 -14.47 11.05
CA SER A 750 -3.94 -15.91 11.07
C SER A 750 -2.81 -16.21 12.04
N PHE A 751 -3.06 -17.09 13.00
CA PHE A 751 -2.08 -17.47 14.01
C PHE A 751 -0.85 -18.17 13.39
N PRO A 752 0.37 -17.67 13.64
CA PRO A 752 1.60 -18.31 13.17
C PRO A 752 1.69 -19.77 13.61
N VAL A 753 2.24 -20.63 12.74
CA VAL A 753 2.50 -22.02 13.10
C VAL A 753 3.54 -22.08 14.22
N GLY A 754 3.27 -22.91 15.23
CA GLY A 754 4.02 -22.93 16.49
C GLY A 754 3.39 -22.10 17.61
N THR A 755 2.32 -21.33 17.35
CA THR A 755 1.61 -20.59 18.41
C THR A 755 0.99 -21.55 19.42
N ASN A 756 1.39 -21.44 20.68
CA ASN A 756 0.83 -22.18 21.80
C ASN A 756 0.39 -21.21 22.89
N LEU A 757 -0.80 -21.43 23.46
CA LEU A 757 -1.34 -20.64 24.55
C LEU A 757 -1.48 -21.52 25.80
N ASP A 758 -0.62 -21.26 26.80
CA ASP A 758 -0.59 -22.00 28.06
C ASP A 758 -1.88 -21.83 28.90
N PRO A 759 -2.17 -22.76 29.83
CA PRO A 759 -3.33 -22.69 30.72
C PRO A 759 -3.44 -21.36 31.48
N ASN A 760 -4.62 -20.75 31.43
CA ASN A 760 -4.97 -19.45 32.04
C ASN A 760 -4.22 -18.22 31.51
N ASN A 761 -3.40 -18.36 30.46
CA ASN A 761 -2.77 -17.23 29.79
C ASN A 761 -3.67 -16.62 28.71
N PHE A 762 -3.30 -15.40 28.31
CA PHE A 762 -3.99 -14.55 27.36
C PHE A 762 -3.15 -14.31 26.10
N ILE A 763 -3.83 -14.08 24.99
CA ILE A 763 -3.31 -13.49 23.76
C ILE A 763 -4.15 -12.25 23.48
N VAL A 764 -3.49 -11.11 23.32
CA VAL A 764 -4.12 -9.88 22.82
C VAL A 764 -3.56 -9.64 21.42
N ILE A 765 -4.44 -9.46 20.44
CA ILE A 765 -4.07 -9.00 19.09
C ILE A 765 -4.68 -7.61 18.88
N ALA A 766 -3.87 -6.68 18.38
CA ALA A 766 -4.21 -5.26 18.28
C ALA A 766 -4.19 -4.78 16.82
N SER A 767 -4.83 -3.65 16.52
CA SER A 767 -4.75 -3.02 15.20
C SER A 767 -3.38 -2.37 14.92
N ASN A 768 -2.70 -1.87 15.96
CA ASN A 768 -1.35 -1.30 15.85
C ASN A 768 -0.53 -1.62 17.11
N LYS A 769 0.54 -2.41 16.96
CA LYS A 769 1.42 -2.85 18.07
C LYS A 769 2.10 -1.71 18.80
N GLN A 770 2.55 -0.69 18.07
CA GLN A 770 3.31 0.41 18.62
C GLN A 770 2.40 1.27 19.50
N GLU A 771 1.28 1.70 18.95
CA GLU A 771 0.32 2.57 19.61
C GLU A 771 -0.40 1.85 20.77
N PHE A 772 -0.74 0.56 20.60
CA PHE A 772 -1.17 -0.30 21.70
C PHE A 772 -0.13 -0.31 22.84
N ASN A 773 1.15 -0.59 22.56
CA ASN A 773 2.17 -0.67 23.61
C ASN A 773 2.41 0.67 24.30
N VAL A 774 2.31 1.79 23.57
CA VAL A 774 2.35 3.15 24.14
C VAL A 774 1.17 3.40 25.09
N ARG A 775 -0.04 2.97 24.73
CA ARG A 775 -1.26 3.20 25.53
C ARG A 775 -1.38 2.27 26.73
N TYR A 776 -1.30 0.97 26.52
CA TYR A 776 -1.59 -0.04 27.54
C TYR A 776 -0.35 -0.43 28.37
N SER A 777 0.84 0.09 28.02
CA SER A 777 2.13 -0.22 28.68
C SER A 777 2.47 -1.72 28.70
N THR A 778 1.94 -2.48 27.74
CA THR A 778 2.26 -3.88 27.47
C THR A 778 2.25 -4.10 25.97
N ALA A 779 3.12 -4.97 25.46
CA ALA A 779 3.06 -5.40 24.07
C ALA A 779 1.88 -6.36 23.87
N PRO A 780 1.15 -6.28 22.74
CA PRO A 780 0.22 -7.32 22.35
C PRO A 780 1.02 -8.52 21.81
N PHE A 781 0.37 -9.67 21.65
CA PHE A 781 0.95 -10.84 21.01
C PHE A 781 1.26 -10.56 19.53
N ASP A 782 0.30 -10.00 18.81
CA ASP A 782 0.45 -9.71 17.38
C ASP A 782 -0.42 -8.52 16.90
N GLU A 783 -0.29 -8.20 15.61
CA GLU A 783 -1.06 -7.16 14.90
C GLU A 783 -2.06 -7.85 13.96
N TYR A 784 -3.28 -7.33 13.86
CA TYR A 784 -4.25 -7.76 12.85
C TYR A 784 -4.43 -6.70 11.75
N GLY A 785 -4.79 -7.15 10.55
CA GLY A 785 -5.22 -6.28 9.46
C GLY A 785 -6.71 -5.92 9.56
N GLY A 786 -7.07 -4.74 9.04
CA GLY A 786 -8.42 -4.20 9.17
C GLY A 786 -8.67 -3.50 10.52
N GLN A 787 -9.94 -3.23 10.81
CA GLN A 787 -10.43 -2.54 12.00
C GLN A 787 -11.71 -3.21 12.47
N LEU A 788 -12.04 -3.09 13.75
CA LEU A 788 -13.30 -3.52 14.32
C LEU A 788 -14.41 -2.50 13.95
N ASP A 789 -15.62 -2.95 13.61
CA ASP A 789 -16.71 -2.00 13.31
C ASP A 789 -17.23 -1.35 14.60
N ASN A 790 -17.17 -0.02 14.66
CA ASN A 790 -17.68 0.76 15.79
C ASN A 790 -19.19 0.54 16.01
N ASN A 791 -19.96 0.25 14.95
CA ASN A 791 -21.42 0.02 15.03
C ASN A 791 -21.77 -1.44 15.40
N GLY A 792 -20.77 -2.29 15.67
CA GLY A 792 -20.95 -3.72 15.90
C GLY A 792 -20.81 -4.59 14.65
N GLU A 793 -20.16 -5.74 14.81
CA GLU A 793 -20.00 -6.72 13.74
C GLU A 793 -20.01 -8.17 14.25
N LYS A 794 -19.72 -9.11 13.35
CA LYS A 794 -19.56 -10.54 13.64
C LYS A 794 -18.12 -10.97 13.43
N ILE A 795 -17.50 -11.45 14.51
CA ILE A 795 -16.15 -12.01 14.54
C ILE A 795 -16.24 -13.54 14.54
N VAL A 796 -15.53 -14.20 13.63
CA VAL A 796 -15.50 -15.67 13.52
C VAL A 796 -14.06 -16.17 13.44
N LEU A 797 -13.65 -16.95 14.44
CA LEU A 797 -12.39 -17.70 14.43
C LEU A 797 -12.66 -19.15 14.01
N VAL A 798 -11.90 -19.66 13.04
CA VAL A 798 -11.87 -21.07 12.66
C VAL A 798 -10.52 -21.71 12.96
N SER A 799 -10.52 -23.03 13.16
CA SER A 799 -9.32 -23.83 13.38
C SER A 799 -8.50 -23.99 12.09
N ALA A 800 -7.32 -24.60 12.22
CA ALA A 800 -6.45 -24.95 11.10
C ALA A 800 -7.11 -25.80 9.99
N VAL A 801 -8.22 -26.49 10.30
CA VAL A 801 -9.01 -27.30 9.36
C VAL A 801 -10.35 -26.66 8.99
N ASN A 802 -10.55 -25.38 9.34
CA ASN A 802 -11.75 -24.56 9.16
C ASN A 802 -12.98 -24.94 10.02
N ASP A 803 -12.81 -25.71 11.11
CA ASP A 803 -13.88 -25.88 12.10
C ASP A 803 -14.08 -24.60 12.90
N THR A 804 -15.32 -24.13 13.09
CA THR A 804 -15.61 -22.93 13.89
C THR A 804 -15.20 -23.11 15.36
N VAL A 805 -14.26 -22.30 15.83
CA VAL A 805 -13.83 -22.24 17.24
C VAL A 805 -14.80 -21.38 18.04
N PHE A 806 -15.14 -20.20 17.50
CA PHE A 806 -16.23 -19.36 17.99
C PHE A 806 -16.84 -18.51 16.88
N SER A 807 -18.09 -18.10 17.10
CA SER A 807 -18.77 -17.04 16.34
C SER A 807 -19.42 -16.10 17.36
N LEU A 808 -19.06 -14.82 17.30
CA LEU A 808 -19.46 -13.78 18.23
C LEU A 808 -19.96 -12.58 17.42
N LYS A 809 -21.18 -12.13 17.66
CA LYS A 809 -21.66 -10.81 17.26
C LYS A 809 -21.68 -9.87 18.47
N TYR A 810 -21.16 -8.65 18.33
CA TYR A 810 -21.38 -7.54 19.27
C TYR A 810 -22.17 -6.40 18.60
N ASP A 811 -22.54 -5.38 19.36
CA ASP A 811 -23.37 -4.24 18.93
C ASP A 811 -23.01 -3.01 19.79
N ASP A 812 -23.18 -1.79 19.27
CA ASP A 812 -23.02 -0.54 20.04
C ASP A 812 -24.25 -0.23 20.91
N SER A 813 -25.39 -0.87 20.61
CA SER A 813 -26.71 -0.50 21.12
C SER A 813 -27.26 -1.44 22.20
N THR A 814 -28.14 -0.92 23.06
CA THR A 814 -28.83 -1.70 24.11
C THR A 814 -29.54 -2.92 23.49
N PRO A 815 -29.32 -4.16 23.97
CA PRO A 815 -28.87 -4.53 25.33
C PRO A 815 -27.35 -4.57 25.58
N TRP A 816 -26.51 -4.25 24.60
CA TRP A 816 -25.06 -4.20 24.79
C TRP A 816 -24.63 -2.98 25.62
N PRO A 817 -23.46 -3.04 26.31
CA PRO A 817 -22.94 -1.94 27.11
C PRO A 817 -22.49 -0.76 26.24
N THR A 818 -23.35 0.25 26.10
CA THR A 818 -23.10 1.42 25.24
C THR A 818 -21.84 2.21 25.62
N SER A 819 -21.36 2.14 26.87
CA SER A 819 -20.12 2.82 27.28
C SER A 819 -18.84 2.10 26.82
N ALA A 820 -18.95 0.96 26.13
CA ALA A 820 -17.83 0.35 25.40
C ALA A 820 -17.60 1.03 24.04
N ASP A 821 -18.55 1.85 23.57
CA ASP A 821 -18.47 2.60 22.31
C ASP A 821 -18.02 4.05 22.60
N GLY A 822 -16.78 4.40 22.24
CA GLY A 822 -16.23 5.77 22.29
C GLY A 822 -15.92 6.35 23.69
N ASP A 823 -16.67 5.96 24.73
CA ASP A 823 -16.48 6.39 26.13
C ASP A 823 -15.17 5.83 26.76
N GLY A 824 -14.49 4.92 26.06
CA GLY A 824 -13.16 4.44 26.41
C GLY A 824 -13.12 3.21 27.31
N PHE A 825 -14.26 2.65 27.72
CA PHE A 825 -14.28 1.30 28.27
C PHE A 825 -14.19 0.27 27.13
N SER A 826 -13.80 -0.95 27.45
CA SER A 826 -13.88 -2.09 26.55
C SER A 826 -15.07 -2.98 26.90
N LEU A 827 -15.44 -3.86 25.97
CA LEU A 827 -16.47 -4.87 26.16
C LEU A 827 -15.84 -6.14 26.73
N VAL A 828 -16.06 -6.41 28.01
CA VAL A 828 -15.48 -7.57 28.72
C VAL A 828 -16.54 -8.62 29.08
N SER A 829 -16.10 -9.88 29.09
CA SER A 829 -16.89 -10.99 29.64
C SER A 829 -17.17 -10.78 31.13
N LYS A 830 -18.39 -11.11 31.59
CA LYS A 830 -18.73 -11.13 33.02
C LYS A 830 -18.03 -12.24 33.82
N SER A 831 -17.38 -13.18 33.16
CA SER A 831 -16.68 -14.32 33.77
C SER A 831 -15.23 -14.41 33.26
N SER A 832 -14.28 -14.67 34.15
CA SER A 832 -12.89 -15.02 33.80
C SER A 832 -12.74 -16.37 33.10
N SER A 833 -13.82 -17.15 33.02
CA SER A 833 -13.94 -18.35 32.18
C SER A 833 -15.37 -18.40 31.60
N PRO A 834 -15.66 -17.73 30.48
CA PRO A 834 -17.02 -17.67 29.94
C PRO A 834 -17.47 -18.99 29.29
N THR A 835 -18.71 -19.36 29.58
CA THR A 835 -19.38 -20.56 29.05
C THR A 835 -20.79 -20.28 28.50
N GLY A 836 -21.28 -19.04 28.64
CA GLY A 836 -22.54 -18.59 28.04
C GLY A 836 -22.43 -18.33 26.53
N ASP A 837 -23.55 -18.05 25.88
CA ASP A 837 -23.57 -17.65 24.47
C ASP A 837 -22.86 -16.29 24.30
N LEU A 838 -21.84 -16.27 23.46
CA LEU A 838 -21.08 -15.06 23.13
C LEU A 838 -21.96 -14.01 22.45
N ASN A 839 -23.04 -14.42 21.77
CA ASN A 839 -23.97 -13.54 21.05
C ASN A 839 -25.07 -12.94 21.95
N ASP A 840 -25.10 -13.31 23.24
CA ASP A 840 -26.02 -12.75 24.22
C ASP A 840 -25.32 -11.66 25.05
N ALA A 841 -25.76 -10.41 24.85
CA ALA A 841 -25.30 -9.24 25.59
C ALA A 841 -25.38 -9.42 27.12
N ALA A 842 -26.26 -10.30 27.63
CA ALA A 842 -26.34 -10.61 29.06
C ALA A 842 -25.05 -11.23 29.62
N ASN A 843 -24.15 -11.77 28.79
CA ASN A 843 -22.85 -12.30 29.20
C ASN A 843 -21.71 -11.26 29.22
N TRP A 844 -21.96 -10.06 28.70
CA TRP A 844 -20.97 -8.99 28.57
C TRP A 844 -21.28 -7.78 29.48
N ARG A 845 -20.25 -6.99 29.78
CA ARG A 845 -20.33 -5.69 30.47
C ARG A 845 -19.23 -4.74 29.96
N ALA A 846 -19.36 -3.45 30.22
CA ALA A 846 -18.22 -2.54 30.11
C ALA A 846 -17.15 -2.91 31.15
N SER A 847 -15.87 -2.68 30.82
CA SER A 847 -14.73 -2.89 31.72
C SER A 847 -14.81 -2.05 33.00
N ASN A 848 -14.09 -2.44 34.05
CA ASN A 848 -14.01 -1.64 35.29
C ASN A 848 -13.13 -0.39 35.13
N SER A 849 -12.29 -0.33 34.10
CA SER A 849 -11.36 0.77 33.81
C SER A 849 -11.51 1.26 32.39
N ILE A 850 -11.35 2.57 32.19
CA ILE A 850 -11.06 3.15 30.86
C ILE A 850 -9.76 2.52 30.35
N HIS A 851 -9.70 2.23 29.06
CA HIS A 851 -8.66 1.43 28.38
C HIS A 851 -8.65 -0.05 28.80
N GLY A 852 -9.73 -0.54 29.39
CA GLY A 852 -9.94 -1.97 29.56
C GLY A 852 -8.94 -2.66 30.50
N SER A 853 -8.64 -3.92 30.18
CA SER A 853 -7.87 -4.84 31.00
C SER A 853 -6.95 -5.79 30.22
N PRO A 854 -6.32 -5.39 29.09
CA PRO A 854 -5.58 -6.33 28.25
C PRO A 854 -4.50 -7.11 28.99
N GLY A 855 -4.48 -8.43 28.77
CA GLY A 855 -3.56 -9.40 29.35
C GLY A 855 -3.96 -9.95 30.72
N LYS A 856 -5.18 -9.70 31.22
CA LYS A 856 -5.61 -10.07 32.59
C LYS A 856 -7.13 -10.11 32.73
N ASP A 857 -7.61 -10.86 33.73
CA ASP A 857 -9.04 -10.92 34.06
C ASP A 857 -9.57 -9.60 34.64
N ASP A 858 -10.67 -9.08 34.08
CA ASP A 858 -11.42 -7.97 34.68
C ASP A 858 -12.38 -8.48 35.79
N LEU A 859 -11.88 -8.51 37.02
CA LEU A 859 -12.62 -9.04 38.16
C LEU A 859 -13.51 -7.98 38.81
N ASN A 860 -14.81 -8.28 39.00
CA ASN A 860 -15.72 -7.44 39.78
C ASN A 860 -15.23 -7.29 41.23
N SER A 861 -14.88 -6.08 41.65
CA SER A 861 -14.46 -5.79 43.02
C SER A 861 -15.65 -5.72 43.99
N SER A 862 -15.96 -6.85 44.64
CA SER A 862 -16.86 -6.88 45.80
C SER A 862 -16.15 -6.41 47.08
N GLY A 863 -15.77 -5.13 47.12
CA GLY A 863 -15.12 -4.53 48.29
C GLY A 863 -14.80 -3.06 48.08
N ILE A 864 -15.36 -2.20 48.94
CA ILE A 864 -15.11 -0.76 48.93
C ILE A 864 -13.68 -0.51 49.44
N GLU A 865 -12.79 -0.06 48.56
CA GLU A 865 -11.84 0.99 48.93
C GLU A 865 -12.10 2.20 48.04
N GLU A 866 -12.40 3.32 48.69
CA GLU A 866 -12.77 4.58 48.06
C GLU A 866 -11.52 5.27 47.50
N HIS A 867 -11.01 4.79 46.36
CA HIS A 867 -10.04 5.57 45.58
C HIS A 867 -10.75 6.74 44.91
N GLN A 868 -11.00 7.78 45.71
CA GLN A 868 -11.33 9.10 45.23
C GLN A 868 -10.34 9.48 44.13
N SER A 869 -10.89 9.96 43.01
CA SER A 869 -10.16 10.80 42.08
C SER A 869 -9.68 12.03 42.85
N THR A 870 -8.46 11.93 43.38
CA THR A 870 -7.79 13.03 44.07
C THR A 870 -7.30 14.00 43.01
N VAL A 871 -8.25 14.80 42.50
CA VAL A 871 -7.97 16.06 41.82
C VAL A 871 -6.93 16.80 42.67
N PRO A 872 -5.68 16.98 42.20
CA PRO A 872 -4.64 17.38 43.12
C PRO A 872 -4.90 18.78 43.69
N THR A 873 -4.83 18.92 45.01
CA THR A 873 -5.16 20.18 45.70
C THR A 873 -3.93 21.01 46.08
N LYS A 874 -2.72 20.44 45.92
CA LYS A 874 -1.43 21.11 46.15
C LYS A 874 -0.42 20.79 45.05
N TYR A 875 0.55 21.67 44.86
CA TYR A 875 1.76 21.38 44.10
C TYR A 875 2.65 20.38 44.86
N SER A 876 3.44 19.59 44.13
CA SER A 876 4.54 18.79 44.69
C SER A 876 5.53 18.34 43.62
N LEU A 877 6.82 18.37 43.92
CA LEU A 877 7.90 17.73 43.17
C LEU A 877 8.40 16.50 43.94
N ASN A 878 8.32 15.32 43.34
CA ASN A 878 8.75 14.08 43.99
C ASN A 878 10.24 13.82 43.78
N GLN A 879 10.82 13.02 44.67
CA GLN A 879 12.15 12.45 44.50
C GLN A 879 12.20 11.59 43.23
N ASN A 880 13.19 11.80 42.38
CA ASN A 880 13.40 11.05 41.15
C ASN A 880 13.66 9.56 41.46
N TYR A 881 13.22 8.67 40.57
CA TYR A 881 13.46 7.23 40.71
C TYR A 881 13.89 6.59 39.37
N PRO A 882 14.94 5.75 39.35
CA PRO A 882 15.84 5.43 40.47
C PRO A 882 16.66 6.66 40.94
N ASN A 883 17.18 6.64 42.17
CA ASN A 883 18.15 7.60 42.67
C ASN A 883 19.04 6.92 43.73
N PRO A 884 20.36 6.72 43.50
CA PRO A 884 21.11 7.13 42.31
C PRO A 884 20.65 6.45 41.02
N PHE A 885 20.95 7.05 39.87
CA PHE A 885 20.50 6.60 38.54
C PHE A 885 21.64 6.42 37.54
N ASN A 886 21.43 5.60 36.50
CA ASN A 886 22.39 5.37 35.41
C ASN A 886 21.70 4.80 34.15
N PRO A 887 21.70 5.48 32.99
CA PRO A 887 21.84 6.93 32.81
C PRO A 887 20.49 7.67 32.92
N GLU A 888 19.39 6.95 33.16
CA GLU A 888 18.01 7.48 33.13
C GLU A 888 17.32 7.46 34.49
N THR A 889 16.45 8.45 34.72
CA THR A 889 15.60 8.55 35.91
C THR A 889 14.30 9.27 35.60
N THR A 890 13.22 8.94 36.30
CA THR A 890 11.92 9.60 36.15
C THR A 890 11.67 10.58 37.28
N ILE A 891 11.43 11.85 36.94
CA ILE A 891 10.99 12.90 37.86
C ILE A 891 9.47 12.99 37.76
N SER A 892 8.77 12.92 38.90
CA SER A 892 7.30 13.03 38.95
C SER A 892 6.89 14.31 39.69
N PHE A 893 5.95 15.08 39.16
CA PHE A 893 5.44 16.30 39.80
C PHE A 893 3.95 16.53 39.59
N THR A 894 3.38 17.47 40.34
CA THR A 894 1.94 17.69 40.42
C THR A 894 1.60 19.17 40.30
N ILE A 895 0.64 19.49 39.45
CA ILE A 895 0.01 20.82 39.30
C ILE A 895 -1.43 20.72 39.84
N PRO A 896 -1.83 21.54 40.82
CA PRO A 896 -3.15 21.41 41.45
C PRO A 896 -4.26 22.12 40.68
N ASN A 897 -5.50 21.73 40.97
CA ASN A 897 -6.71 22.37 40.46
C ASN A 897 -7.25 23.38 41.50
N LEU A 898 -6.67 24.58 41.50
CA LEU A 898 -7.08 25.72 42.31
C LEU A 898 -7.78 26.74 41.40
N GLU A 899 -8.56 27.67 41.97
CA GLU A 899 -9.30 28.67 41.16
C GLU A 899 -8.40 29.50 40.24
N THR A 900 -7.15 29.73 40.64
CA THR A 900 -6.11 30.44 39.88
C THR A 900 -5.39 29.58 38.83
N THR A 901 -5.58 28.26 38.82
CA THR A 901 -4.85 27.30 37.96
C THR A 901 -5.78 26.44 37.07
N ARG A 902 -7.10 26.61 37.20
CA ARG A 902 -8.21 25.88 36.53
C ARG A 902 -8.18 25.71 35.00
N ARG A 903 -7.16 26.22 34.29
CA ARG A 903 -7.04 26.09 32.82
C ARG A 903 -5.63 25.64 32.40
N VAL A 904 -4.60 26.44 32.68
CA VAL A 904 -3.18 26.08 32.49
C VAL A 904 -2.27 26.93 33.39
N VAL A 905 -1.09 26.43 33.72
CA VAL A 905 0.00 27.12 34.42
C VAL A 905 1.29 26.92 33.65
N PHE A 906 1.99 28.02 33.32
CA PHE A 906 3.33 27.94 32.74
C PHE A 906 4.29 27.30 33.75
N THR A 907 4.89 26.19 33.33
CA THR A 907 5.64 25.27 34.18
C THR A 907 7.00 24.99 33.56
N THR A 908 8.08 25.21 34.32
CA THR A 908 9.43 24.82 33.92
C THR A 908 10.01 23.78 34.87
N LEU A 909 10.78 22.84 34.33
CA LEU A 909 11.52 21.84 35.10
C LEU A 909 12.96 21.81 34.61
N ASN A 910 13.87 22.42 35.37
CA ASN A 910 15.25 22.68 34.94
C ASN A 910 16.24 21.91 35.82
N VAL A 911 17.27 21.32 35.21
CA VAL A 911 18.35 20.57 35.87
C VAL A 911 19.60 21.45 35.98
N TYR A 912 20.20 21.49 37.17
CA TYR A 912 21.39 22.27 37.51
C TYR A 912 22.50 21.40 38.07
N ASP A 913 23.75 21.79 37.82
CA ASP A 913 24.92 21.21 38.50
C ASP A 913 25.18 21.83 39.89
N VAL A 914 26.19 21.32 40.61
CA VAL A 914 26.58 21.82 41.95
C VAL A 914 27.07 23.28 41.98
N LEU A 915 27.30 23.91 40.82
CA LEU A 915 27.66 25.33 40.71
C LEU A 915 26.44 26.20 40.32
N GLY A 916 25.24 25.61 40.24
CA GLY A 916 24.01 26.30 39.85
C GLY A 916 23.93 26.58 38.34
N ARG A 917 24.75 25.94 37.50
CA ARG A 917 24.68 26.09 36.04
C ARG A 917 23.61 25.16 35.50
N GLU A 918 22.72 25.66 34.65
CA GLU A 918 21.72 24.83 33.98
C GLU A 918 22.38 23.85 33.00
N VAL A 919 21.92 22.61 33.03
CA VAL A 919 22.44 21.47 32.26
C VAL A 919 21.39 20.92 31.30
N ALA A 920 20.11 20.97 31.67
CA ALA A 920 18.98 20.60 30.82
C ALA A 920 17.70 21.33 31.25
N THR A 921 16.79 21.54 30.30
CA THR A 921 15.40 21.91 30.55
C THR A 921 14.53 20.76 30.08
N LEU A 922 13.69 20.24 30.98
CA LEU A 922 12.89 19.03 30.79
C LEU A 922 11.41 19.33 30.54
N VAL A 923 10.95 20.52 30.96
CA VAL A 923 9.62 21.09 30.70
C VAL A 923 9.81 22.60 30.58
N ASP A 924 9.16 23.23 29.60
CA ASP A 924 9.12 24.69 29.40
C ASP A 924 7.82 25.11 28.68
N GLU A 925 6.68 24.79 29.28
CA GLU A 925 5.38 24.88 28.60
C GLU A 925 4.20 25.07 29.58
N TYR A 926 3.00 25.29 29.02
CA TYR A 926 1.77 25.39 29.80
C TYR A 926 1.23 23.99 30.15
N LYS A 927 1.19 23.66 31.44
CA LYS A 927 0.60 22.41 31.96
C LYS A 927 -0.78 22.66 32.57
N GLN A 928 -1.71 21.73 32.40
CA GLN A 928 -3.01 21.74 33.09
C GLN A 928 -2.85 21.26 34.55
N PRO A 929 -3.89 21.34 35.40
CA PRO A 929 -3.93 20.58 36.64
C PRO A 929 -3.80 19.07 36.38
N GLY A 930 -2.87 18.40 37.05
CA GLY A 930 -2.58 16.99 36.81
C GLY A 930 -1.30 16.49 37.47
N ASN A 931 -1.07 15.18 37.39
CA ASN A 931 0.19 14.54 37.77
C ASN A 931 1.01 14.25 36.50
N TYR A 932 2.29 14.62 36.52
CA TYR A 932 3.19 14.53 35.39
C TYR A 932 4.41 13.69 35.74
N LYS A 933 4.94 12.97 34.74
CA LYS A 933 6.21 12.25 34.81
C LYS A 933 7.07 12.67 33.62
N VAL A 934 8.35 12.91 33.87
CA VAL A 934 9.33 13.29 32.84
C VAL A 934 10.61 12.49 33.05
N THR A 935 11.06 11.82 32.00
CA THR A 935 12.31 11.05 32.02
C THR A 935 13.49 11.96 31.72
N PHE A 936 14.54 11.87 32.55
CA PHE A 936 15.81 12.53 32.33
C PHE A 936 16.88 11.49 32.00
N ASN A 937 17.42 11.55 30.78
CA ASN A 937 18.58 10.76 30.36
C ASN A 937 19.83 11.66 30.35
N ALA A 938 20.90 11.22 31.04
CA ALA A 938 22.15 11.96 31.14
C ALA A 938 23.09 11.82 29.90
N ARG A 939 22.68 11.06 28.88
CA ARG A 939 23.38 10.92 27.59
C ARG A 939 22.80 11.87 26.54
N HIS A 940 23.66 12.35 25.64
CA HIS A 940 23.28 13.04 24.40
C HIS A 940 22.40 14.31 24.50
N LEU A 941 22.45 15.07 25.60
CA LEU A 941 21.72 16.34 25.73
C LEU A 941 22.23 17.44 24.78
N GLY A 942 21.66 17.53 23.57
CA GLY A 942 21.60 18.70 22.67
C GLY A 942 22.90 19.35 22.18
N ARG A 943 24.06 19.01 22.75
CA ARG A 943 25.39 19.64 22.53
C ARG A 943 26.52 18.62 22.48
N GLY A 944 26.20 17.35 22.19
CA GLY A 944 27.18 16.30 21.88
C GLY A 944 28.11 15.88 23.02
N ARG A 945 27.75 16.08 24.29
CA ARG A 945 28.51 15.61 25.45
C ARG A 945 27.60 15.06 26.54
N ASP A 946 27.98 13.92 27.10
CA ASP A 946 27.34 13.36 28.28
C ASP A 946 27.67 14.19 29.54
N ILE A 947 26.76 14.17 30.51
CA ILE A 947 26.99 14.69 31.85
C ILE A 947 27.92 13.74 32.63
N PRO A 948 28.89 14.21 33.43
CA PRO A 948 29.71 13.36 34.30
C PRO A 948 28.92 12.88 35.55
N SER A 949 29.33 11.74 36.13
CA SER A 949 28.76 11.25 37.39
C SER A 949 28.91 12.29 38.51
N GLY A 950 27.89 12.46 39.34
CA GLY A 950 27.88 13.52 40.35
C GLY A 950 26.50 13.83 40.93
N ILE A 951 26.45 14.88 41.74
CA ILE A 951 25.22 15.41 42.32
C ILE A 951 24.65 16.47 41.38
N TYR A 952 23.36 16.38 41.10
CA TYR A 952 22.59 17.36 40.33
C TYR A 952 21.36 17.78 41.13
N PHE A 953 20.82 18.94 40.81
CA PHE A 953 19.57 19.44 41.37
C PHE A 953 18.57 19.65 40.25
N TYR A 954 17.29 19.42 40.50
CA TYR A 954 16.24 19.74 39.55
C TYR A 954 15.19 20.60 40.25
N THR A 955 14.80 21.69 39.60
CA THR A 955 13.90 22.71 40.13
C THR A 955 12.64 22.77 39.28
N LEU A 956 11.50 22.54 39.90
CA LEU A 956 10.19 22.80 39.33
C LEU A 956 9.79 24.24 39.66
N LYS A 957 9.33 24.99 38.66
CA LYS A 957 8.68 26.29 38.82
C LYS A 957 7.34 26.29 38.11
N ALA A 958 6.26 26.55 38.83
CA ALA A 958 4.91 26.62 38.28
C ALA A 958 4.15 27.82 38.89
N GLY A 959 3.98 28.88 38.10
CA GLY A 959 3.47 30.16 38.61
C GLY A 959 4.37 30.72 39.73
N SER A 960 3.82 30.85 40.95
CA SER A 960 4.55 31.27 42.15
C SER A 960 5.17 30.12 42.96
N TYR A 961 4.91 28.86 42.59
CA TYR A 961 5.50 27.69 43.24
C TYR A 961 6.91 27.43 42.72
N ILE A 962 7.86 27.18 43.63
CA ILE A 962 9.23 26.77 43.31
C ILE A 962 9.64 25.68 44.32
N GLU A 963 10.07 24.52 43.84
CA GLU A 963 10.64 23.44 44.66
C GLU A 963 11.86 22.84 43.96
N THR A 964 12.91 22.52 44.73
CA THR A 964 14.17 21.96 44.21
C THR A 964 14.51 20.67 44.95
N MET A 965 14.81 19.61 44.19
CA MET A 965 15.18 18.29 44.71
C MET A 965 16.58 17.88 44.20
N LYS A 966 17.23 16.96 44.92
CA LYS A 966 18.59 16.47 44.64
C LYS A 966 18.55 15.09 43.99
N MET A 967 19.32 14.89 42.92
CA MET A 967 19.57 13.58 42.31
C MET A 967 21.07 13.26 42.21
N VAL A 968 21.40 11.97 42.07
CA VAL A 968 22.78 11.47 41.98
C VAL A 968 22.92 10.60 40.74
N LEU A 969 23.73 11.04 39.77
CA LEU A 969 24.08 10.26 38.60
C LEU A 969 25.30 9.38 38.90
N LEU A 970 25.14 8.07 38.75
CA LEU A 970 26.23 7.10 38.65
C LEU A 970 26.46 6.78 37.17
N LYS A 971 27.68 6.40 36.80
CA LYS A 971 28.01 5.79 35.51
C LYS A 971 28.64 4.43 35.76
#